data_AF-A0A2H6KHC4-F1
#
_entry.id   AF-A0A2H6KHC4-F1
#
_cell.length_a   1.000
_cell.length_b   1.000
_cell.length_c   1.000
_cell.angle_alpha   90.00
_cell.angle_beta   90.00
_cell.angle_gamma   90.00
#
_symmetry.space_group_name_H-M   'P 1'
#
loop_
_entity.id
_entity.type
_entity.pdbx_description
1 polymer ?
#
loop_
_entity_poly.entity_id
_entity_poly.type
_entity_poly.pdbx_seq_one_letter_code
_entity_poly.pdbx_strand_id
1 'polypeptide(L)'
;MTASPEPEFKLPFEAYPSQKKFMQDAYTCFEESRFGLFESPTGSGKTIAILCSVLTWLRDNRVNDAISRLELKAEHGWFRLSGIQTLADDGVPAWVRRSMEAQLRSIAEEAITTEISHLTATRQLLRSDFIITDEGVRLRPGAKRGRDQDATSSNRSISDARPARRKIQIVICSRTFSQLNQYVKEFRRLGALGEHVKIGIAAGRNHTCVSPSVRAKCHTNEEFNERCRQVTCEYRQDVSPLVEASMCFPMDLEDLRAVGTGLCACPYYASAQSMAECDIILAPYVSVFNPSIRQHTGIATDGNVLIVDEAHNLVGAVTEAQSSVIHPKAMAALAQQCRSFRDKYRGEINGGDETIASIERVAGILSKCGKALSAATGSPRVFSIPGFMIEMGLDDTKFHEIVSFMVSGDFCRRLRALAERLWASKCKGVVASTDHSNRNPHLYAVYDFRHFVTTLLSASEHDRVLVTSEAGDETIEIFNLAADEQGLELVYDSSSREGGRELSALCRVVEAAASVTPNGILCFVSSYGFLKNFQVAFESSPERARVLQHKAVFFESQGALTDARWQSGTDKGGSVIADYSKQALGRGAVLFAVYGGSQSEGVDFADGLARLVILVGQPYPPEGIKLQLKREYFRAKAKQESLSRSQRDVYARLADDMKTIMCFKTVNQSIGRAMRHKGDYAAIVLLDARYKSAKTQRWLPAYVRQALSRDTKPSSAPNEVAGLKQNLALFYKSKNKQ
;
A
#
# COMPACT_ATOMS: atom_id res chain seq x y z
N MET A 1 34.37 26.79 8.51
CA MET A 1 33.66 25.54 8.20
C MET A 1 34.70 24.53 7.72
N THR A 2 35.09 23.58 8.58
CA THR A 2 35.65 22.31 8.10
C THR A 2 34.52 21.52 7.45
N ALA A 3 34.76 20.87 6.32
CA ALA A 3 33.77 19.95 5.75
C ALA A 3 33.53 18.80 6.74
N SER A 4 32.27 18.41 6.93
CA SER A 4 31.95 17.15 7.61
C SER A 4 32.62 15.99 6.87
N PRO A 5 33.17 14.98 7.57
CA PRO A 5 33.74 13.82 6.91
C PRO A 5 32.67 13.10 6.06
N GLU A 6 33.07 12.51 4.93
CA GLU A 6 32.14 11.76 4.08
C GLU A 6 31.53 10.58 4.87
N PRO A 7 30.20 10.33 4.74
CA PRO A 7 29.50 9.36 5.58
C PRO A 7 29.93 7.92 5.28
N GLU A 8 30.44 7.23 6.30
CA GLU A 8 30.93 5.85 6.17
C GLU A 8 29.76 4.84 6.16
N PHE A 9 29.25 4.53 4.95
CA PHE A 9 28.20 3.53 4.71
C PHE A 9 28.72 2.09 4.87
N LYS A 10 28.15 1.33 5.82
CA LYS A 10 28.55 -0.06 6.13
C LYS A 10 27.52 -1.08 5.68
N LEU A 11 27.65 -1.56 4.44
CA LEU A 11 26.83 -2.65 3.90
C LEU A 11 27.54 -4.02 4.08
N PRO A 12 26.78 -5.12 4.28
CA PRO A 12 27.33 -6.48 4.43
C PRO A 12 27.80 -7.10 3.10
N PHE A 13 27.83 -6.33 2.01
CA PHE A 13 28.29 -6.69 0.68
C PHE A 13 28.83 -5.46 -0.04
N GLU A 14 29.59 -5.64 -1.13
CA GLU A 14 30.10 -4.51 -1.91
C GLU A 14 28.96 -3.76 -2.62
N ALA A 15 28.76 -2.50 -2.25
CA ALA A 15 27.70 -1.67 -2.79
C ALA A 15 27.97 -1.21 -4.23
N TYR A 16 26.98 -1.33 -5.11
CA TYR A 16 27.07 -0.86 -6.49
C TYR A 16 27.28 0.66 -6.57
N PRO A 17 27.96 1.20 -7.60
CA PRO A 17 28.13 2.66 -7.75
C PRO A 17 26.83 3.46 -7.72
N SER A 18 25.74 2.91 -8.26
CA SER A 18 24.39 3.49 -8.18
C SER A 18 23.80 3.48 -6.77
N GLN A 19 24.06 2.43 -5.97
CA GLN A 19 23.69 2.39 -4.56
C GLN A 19 24.51 3.41 -3.77
N LYS A 20 25.83 3.45 -3.94
CA LYS A 20 26.72 4.43 -3.28
C LYS A 20 26.26 5.86 -3.54
N LYS A 21 25.97 6.20 -4.81
CA LYS A 21 25.40 7.51 -5.15
C LYS A 21 24.03 7.74 -4.50
N PHE A 22 23.08 6.80 -4.61
CA PHE A 22 21.76 6.94 -3.98
C PHE A 22 21.87 7.20 -2.47
N MET A 23 22.77 6.48 -1.77
CA MET A 23 22.97 6.63 -0.33
C MET A 23 23.58 7.99 0.03
N GLN A 24 24.53 8.49 -0.77
CA GLN A 24 25.09 9.83 -0.59
C GLN A 24 24.04 10.92 -0.84
N ASP A 25 23.33 10.86 -1.98
CA ASP A 25 22.29 11.82 -2.35
C ASP A 25 21.16 11.83 -1.28
N ALA A 26 20.80 10.67 -0.73
CA ALA A 26 19.80 10.53 0.33
C ALA A 26 20.29 11.07 1.68
N TYR A 27 21.50 10.70 2.12
CA TYR A 27 22.11 11.21 3.36
C TYR A 27 22.17 12.75 3.34
N THR A 28 22.70 13.33 2.27
CA THR A 28 22.80 14.79 2.11
C THR A 28 21.41 15.45 2.11
N CYS A 29 20.39 14.81 1.51
CA CYS A 29 19.02 15.32 1.56
C CYS A 29 18.41 15.32 2.96
N PHE A 30 18.73 14.33 3.80
CA PHE A 30 18.31 14.30 5.22
C PHE A 30 19.02 15.40 6.01
N GLU A 31 20.35 15.49 5.86
CA GLU A 31 21.21 16.46 6.54
C GLU A 31 20.81 17.92 6.24
N GLU A 32 20.59 18.24 4.97
CA GLU A 32 20.17 19.57 4.53
C GLU A 32 18.67 19.86 4.77
N SER A 33 17.93 18.92 5.37
CA SER A 33 16.47 18.99 5.60
C SER A 33 15.66 19.31 4.33
N ARG A 34 16.05 18.74 3.19
CA ARG A 34 15.46 19.03 1.87
C ARG A 34 14.40 18.04 1.44
N PHE A 35 13.57 18.45 0.48
CA PHE A 35 12.71 17.55 -0.27
C PHE A 35 13.50 16.91 -1.42
N GLY A 36 13.68 15.59 -1.37
CA GLY A 36 14.35 14.79 -2.40
C GLY A 36 13.38 13.92 -3.19
N LEU A 37 13.57 13.85 -4.51
CA LEU A 37 12.86 12.92 -5.40
C LEU A 37 13.87 12.01 -6.09
N PHE A 38 13.93 10.75 -5.66
CA PHE A 38 14.95 9.80 -6.10
C PHE A 38 14.35 8.74 -7.05
N GLU A 39 14.93 8.61 -8.25
CA GLU A 39 14.69 7.46 -9.13
C GLU A 39 15.77 6.40 -8.88
N SER A 40 15.37 5.14 -8.68
CA SER A 40 16.27 4.00 -8.67
C SER A 40 15.61 2.81 -9.36
N PRO A 41 16.30 2.10 -10.28
CA PRO A 41 15.74 0.93 -10.96
C PRO A 41 15.29 -0.17 -10.00
N THR A 42 14.31 -0.96 -10.40
CA THR A 42 13.97 -2.22 -9.71
C THR A 42 15.17 -3.16 -9.68
N GLY A 43 15.24 -4.01 -8.65
CA GLY A 43 16.36 -4.93 -8.44
C GLY A 43 17.70 -4.32 -8.01
N SER A 44 17.79 -3.00 -7.87
CA SER A 44 19.00 -2.28 -7.44
C SER A 44 19.35 -2.42 -5.95
N GLY A 45 18.59 -3.19 -5.17
CA GLY A 45 18.71 -3.20 -3.70
C GLY A 45 18.20 -1.91 -3.03
N LYS A 46 17.17 -1.26 -3.60
CA LYS A 46 16.58 0.00 -3.14
C LYS A 46 16.28 0.03 -1.63
N THR A 47 15.58 -0.99 -1.11
CA THR A 47 15.20 -1.13 0.31
C THR A 47 16.42 -1.07 1.25
N ILE A 48 17.47 -1.81 0.93
CA ILE A 48 18.67 -1.91 1.76
C ILE A 48 19.60 -0.67 1.59
N ALA A 49 19.58 -0.02 0.43
CA ALA A 49 20.21 1.29 0.26
C ALA A 49 19.50 2.38 1.08
N ILE A 50 18.16 2.42 1.08
CA ILE A 50 17.37 3.32 1.94
C ILE A 50 17.70 3.07 3.42
N LEU A 51 17.65 1.81 3.88
CA LEU A 51 17.99 1.45 5.26
C LEU A 51 19.42 1.82 5.64
N CYS A 52 20.41 1.57 4.78
CA CYS A 52 21.80 1.94 5.08
C CYS A 52 21.97 3.47 5.16
N SER A 53 21.33 4.24 4.26
CA SER A 53 21.32 5.72 4.32
C SER A 53 20.74 6.21 5.65
N VAL A 54 19.59 5.67 6.03
CA VAL A 54 18.84 5.98 7.25
C VAL A 54 19.64 5.64 8.51
N LEU A 55 20.21 4.45 8.59
CA LEU A 55 20.98 4.00 9.76
C LEU A 55 22.30 4.76 9.90
N THR A 56 22.95 5.09 8.79
CA THR A 56 24.17 5.92 8.77
C THR A 56 23.84 7.32 9.28
N TRP A 57 22.78 7.95 8.77
CA TRP A 57 22.34 9.26 9.23
C TRP A 57 21.89 9.28 10.70
N LEU A 58 21.12 8.28 11.15
CA LEU A 58 20.72 8.12 12.56
C LEU A 58 21.91 7.88 13.50
N ARG A 59 22.95 7.17 13.06
CA ARG A 59 24.21 6.98 13.80
C ARG A 59 24.92 8.32 13.97
N ASP A 60 25.11 9.04 12.86
CA ASP A 60 25.97 10.23 12.80
C ASP A 60 25.31 11.45 13.45
N ASN A 61 23.97 11.56 13.42
CA ASN A 61 23.22 12.65 14.07
C ASN A 61 22.69 12.33 15.47
N ARG A 62 22.94 11.14 16.05
CA ARG A 62 22.38 10.75 17.37
C ARG A 62 22.72 11.74 18.48
N VAL A 63 23.95 12.28 18.46
CA VAL A 63 24.43 13.27 19.43
C VAL A 63 23.72 14.62 19.25
N ASN A 64 23.51 15.06 18.01
CA ASN A 64 22.83 16.31 17.69
C ASN A 64 21.36 16.28 18.15
N ASP A 65 20.64 15.18 17.86
CA ASP A 65 19.27 14.96 18.37
C ASP A 65 19.23 14.94 19.91
N ALA A 66 20.20 14.32 20.58
CA ALA A 66 20.27 14.33 22.03
C ALA A 66 20.53 15.73 22.62
N ILE A 67 21.39 16.55 21.98
CA ILE A 67 21.59 17.96 22.35
C ILE A 67 20.30 18.77 22.20
N SER A 68 19.64 18.73 21.04
CA SER A 68 18.38 19.46 20.83
C SER A 68 17.24 19.04 21.76
N ARG A 69 17.28 17.81 22.30
CA ARG A 69 16.36 17.35 23.35
C ARG A 69 16.72 17.85 24.75
N LEU A 70 17.99 18.11 25.03
CA LEU A 70 18.41 18.75 26.29
C LEU A 70 18.06 20.24 26.27
N GLU A 71 18.25 20.92 25.14
CA GLU A 71 17.88 22.31 24.89
C GLU A 71 16.36 22.51 25.10
N LEU A 72 15.51 21.76 24.37
CA LEU A 72 14.05 21.83 24.51
C LEU A 72 13.57 21.61 25.97
N LYS A 73 14.19 20.70 26.72
CA LYS A 73 13.83 20.45 28.13
C LYS A 73 14.24 21.60 29.06
N ALA A 74 15.36 22.27 28.76
CA ALA A 74 15.81 23.45 29.50
C ALA A 74 14.91 24.67 29.24
N GLU A 75 14.49 24.89 27.98
CA GLU A 75 13.50 25.93 27.62
C GLU A 75 12.18 25.75 28.37
N HIS A 76 11.73 24.50 28.51
CA HIS A 76 10.51 24.16 29.26
C HIS A 76 10.73 24.08 30.79
N GLY A 77 11.90 24.48 31.29
CA GLY A 77 12.17 24.64 32.73
C GLY A 77 12.36 23.34 33.54
N TRP A 78 12.53 22.19 32.89
CA TRP A 78 12.61 20.88 33.60
C TRP A 78 13.89 20.71 34.42
N PHE A 79 14.94 21.48 34.11
CA PHE A 79 16.16 21.59 34.90
C PHE A 79 16.88 22.90 34.59
N ARG A 80 17.60 23.45 35.59
CA ARG A 80 18.52 24.58 35.38
C ARG A 80 19.90 24.06 34.94
N LEU A 81 20.07 23.78 33.65
CA LEU A 81 21.40 23.84 33.04
C LEU A 81 21.80 25.32 32.98
N SER A 82 22.76 25.71 33.82
CA SER A 82 23.21 27.08 34.00
C SER A 82 23.97 27.58 32.76
N GLY A 83 23.23 28.13 31.79
CA GLY A 83 23.79 28.87 30.65
C GLY A 83 23.11 28.68 29.29
N ILE A 84 22.14 27.78 29.12
CA ILE A 84 21.52 27.58 27.79
C ILE A 84 20.87 28.88 27.26
N GLN A 85 20.24 29.68 28.15
CA GLN A 85 19.69 31.00 27.81
C GLN A 85 20.75 32.02 27.35
N THR A 86 22.04 31.76 27.58
CA THR A 86 23.16 32.63 27.18
C THR A 86 23.77 32.24 25.84
N LEU A 87 23.42 31.08 25.25
CA LEU A 87 23.93 30.68 23.92
C LEU A 87 23.33 31.49 22.77
N ALA A 88 22.14 32.07 22.97
CA ALA A 88 21.45 32.93 22.02
C ALA A 88 21.82 34.43 22.14
N ASP A 89 22.75 34.78 23.05
CA ASP A 89 23.21 36.16 23.24
C ASP A 89 24.52 36.39 22.46
N ASP A 90 24.47 37.27 21.46
CA ASP A 90 25.63 37.63 20.63
C ASP A 90 26.79 38.24 21.42
N GLY A 91 26.54 38.78 22.62
CA GLY A 91 27.57 39.29 23.53
C GLY A 91 28.51 38.21 24.10
N VAL A 92 28.16 36.92 24.03
CA VAL A 92 28.95 35.85 24.65
C VAL A 92 30.21 35.51 23.84
N PRO A 93 31.41 35.50 24.45
CA PRO A 93 32.66 35.18 23.74
C PRO A 93 32.68 33.77 23.13
N ALA A 94 33.28 33.65 21.94
CA ALA A 94 33.34 32.39 21.18
C ALA A 94 34.16 31.27 21.84
N TRP A 95 34.85 31.49 22.96
CA TRP A 95 35.42 30.43 23.78
C TRP A 95 34.41 29.86 24.81
N VAL A 96 33.52 30.71 25.33
CA VAL A 96 32.43 30.32 26.24
C VAL A 96 31.43 29.45 25.50
N ARG A 97 30.97 29.88 24.30
CA ARG A 97 30.04 29.08 23.46
C ARG A 97 30.58 27.66 23.21
N ARG A 98 31.83 27.54 22.73
CA ARG A 98 32.50 26.24 22.51
C ARG A 98 32.66 25.41 23.78
N SER A 99 32.90 26.02 24.93
CA SER A 99 32.96 25.31 26.22
C SER A 99 31.60 24.71 26.60
N MET A 100 30.50 25.41 26.28
CA MET A 100 29.13 25.00 26.61
C MET A 100 28.59 23.99 25.59
N GLU A 101 28.90 24.17 24.30
CA GLU A 101 28.70 23.17 23.24
C GLU A 101 29.36 21.83 23.63
N ALA A 102 30.61 21.86 24.10
CA ALA A 102 31.32 20.67 24.58
C ALA A 102 30.68 20.04 25.82
N GLN A 103 30.17 20.84 26.77
CA GLN A 103 29.44 20.33 27.94
C GLN A 103 28.11 19.66 27.55
N LEU A 104 27.30 20.32 26.69
CA LEU A 104 26.05 19.76 26.16
C LEU A 104 26.31 18.45 25.41
N ARG A 105 27.36 18.42 24.59
CA ARG A 105 27.82 17.23 23.88
C ARG A 105 28.20 16.10 24.83
N SER A 106 28.98 16.37 25.88
CA SER A 106 29.36 15.36 26.89
C SER A 106 28.15 14.76 27.59
N ILE A 107 27.16 15.59 27.97
CA ILE A 107 25.91 15.13 28.62
C ILE A 107 25.06 14.30 27.64
N ALA A 108 25.02 14.70 26.35
CA ALA A 108 24.34 13.94 25.31
C ALA A 108 24.99 12.57 25.05
N GLU A 109 26.32 12.50 24.98
CA GLU A 109 27.09 11.27 24.77
C GLU A 109 26.97 10.31 25.98
N GLU A 110 26.94 10.83 27.22
CA GLU A 110 26.64 10.06 28.43
C GLU A 110 25.21 9.49 28.45
N ALA A 111 24.22 10.31 28.08
CA ALA A 111 22.82 9.88 28.00
C ALA A 111 22.60 8.80 26.93
N ILE A 112 23.25 8.93 25.77
CA ILE A 112 23.25 7.92 24.70
C ILE A 112 23.90 6.62 25.18
N THR A 113 25.06 6.72 25.84
CA THR A 113 25.79 5.55 26.38
C THR A 113 24.93 4.80 27.42
N THR A 114 24.17 5.54 28.23
CA THR A 114 23.22 4.98 29.19
C THR A 114 22.04 4.27 28.51
N GLU A 115 21.44 4.88 27.48
CA GLU A 115 20.36 4.25 26.69
C GLU A 115 20.82 2.95 26.02
N ILE A 116 22.01 2.98 25.39
CA ILE A 116 22.60 1.81 24.70
C ILE A 116 22.92 0.71 25.71
N SER A 117 23.49 1.04 26.86
CA SER A 117 23.80 0.07 27.93
C SER A 117 22.54 -0.62 28.45
N HIS A 118 21.46 0.15 28.70
CA HIS A 118 20.17 -0.40 29.10
C HIS A 118 19.59 -1.33 28.02
N LEU A 119 19.54 -0.90 26.75
CA LEU A 119 19.00 -1.72 25.66
C LEU A 119 19.78 -3.04 25.48
N THR A 120 21.11 -2.98 25.62
CA THR A 120 21.98 -4.15 25.56
C THR A 120 21.74 -5.10 26.73
N ALA A 121 21.57 -4.59 27.96
CA ALA A 121 21.23 -5.41 29.13
C ALA A 121 19.85 -6.09 28.98
N THR A 122 18.81 -5.35 28.58
CA THR A 122 17.46 -5.92 28.34
C THR A 122 17.50 -7.01 27.26
N ARG A 123 18.25 -6.80 26.18
CA ARG A 123 18.46 -7.83 25.14
C ARG A 123 19.16 -9.08 25.65
N GLN A 124 20.19 -8.93 26.49
CA GLN A 124 20.90 -10.07 27.07
C GLN A 124 19.98 -10.90 27.97
N LEU A 125 19.19 -10.24 28.83
CA LEU A 125 18.19 -10.88 29.69
C LEU A 125 17.15 -11.66 28.86
N LEU A 126 16.58 -11.05 27.81
CA LEU A 126 15.59 -11.72 26.95
C LEU A 126 16.20 -12.79 26.00
N ARG A 127 17.53 -12.89 25.85
CA ARG A 127 18.15 -13.77 24.83
C ARG A 127 17.98 -15.26 25.13
N SER A 128 17.70 -15.64 26.38
CA SER A 128 17.35 -17.01 26.76
C SER A 128 16.02 -17.48 26.17
N ASP A 129 15.08 -16.56 26.00
CA ASP A 129 13.65 -16.85 25.83
C ASP A 129 13.22 -16.86 24.37
N PHE A 130 14.04 -16.26 23.51
CA PHE A 130 13.76 -16.08 22.09
C PHE A 130 14.69 -16.92 21.20
N ILE A 131 14.19 -17.18 19.99
CA ILE A 131 14.92 -17.64 18.81
C ILE A 131 14.85 -16.48 17.82
N ILE A 132 16.00 -15.99 17.39
CA ILE A 132 16.14 -14.81 16.52
C ILE A 132 16.92 -15.24 15.30
N THR A 133 16.34 -15.01 14.11
CA THR A 133 16.91 -15.34 12.81
C THR A 133 16.49 -14.28 11.80
N ASP A 134 17.15 -14.19 10.64
CA ASP A 134 16.75 -13.28 9.55
C ASP A 134 15.28 -13.50 9.14
N GLU A 135 14.82 -14.76 9.15
CA GLU A 135 13.46 -15.14 8.80
C GLU A 135 12.40 -14.75 9.85
N GLY A 136 12.77 -14.47 11.10
CA GLY A 136 11.80 -14.11 12.14
C GLY A 136 12.28 -14.23 13.59
N VAL A 137 11.40 -13.77 14.48
CA VAL A 137 11.55 -13.81 15.94
C VAL A 137 10.46 -14.71 16.54
N ARG A 138 10.86 -15.73 17.31
CA ARG A 138 9.94 -16.72 17.91
C ARG A 138 10.29 -16.92 19.39
N LEU A 139 9.29 -17.19 20.22
CA LEU A 139 9.51 -17.64 21.60
C LEU A 139 9.95 -19.11 21.62
N ARG A 140 10.82 -19.46 22.57
CA ARG A 140 11.14 -20.86 22.89
C ARG A 140 9.95 -21.53 23.59
N PRO A 141 9.78 -22.86 23.48
CA PRO A 141 8.62 -23.55 24.05
C PRO A 141 8.39 -23.33 25.55
N GLY A 142 9.47 -23.20 26.34
CA GLY A 142 9.42 -22.95 27.79
C GLY A 142 9.25 -21.49 28.21
N ALA A 143 9.36 -20.53 27.28
CA ALA A 143 9.24 -19.09 27.56
C ALA A 143 7.83 -18.53 27.24
N LYS A 144 6.81 -19.39 27.31
CA LYS A 144 5.40 -18.98 27.12
C LYS A 144 4.81 -18.59 28.48
N ARG A 145 4.20 -17.41 28.55
CA ARG A 145 3.54 -16.93 29.77
C ARG A 145 2.25 -17.73 30.00
N GLY A 146 1.99 -18.15 31.24
CA GLY A 146 0.69 -18.68 31.64
C GLY A 146 -0.38 -17.59 31.66
N ARG A 147 -1.65 -17.94 31.38
CA ARG A 147 -2.74 -16.96 31.37
C ARG A 147 -3.06 -16.36 32.74
N ASP A 148 -2.65 -17.02 33.81
CA ASP A 148 -2.96 -16.68 35.20
C ASP A 148 -1.72 -16.21 36.00
N GLN A 149 -0.59 -15.91 35.33
CA GLN A 149 0.66 -15.52 36.00
C GLN A 149 0.80 -14.00 36.18
N ASP A 150 0.57 -13.58 37.42
CA ASP A 150 0.89 -12.29 38.04
C ASP A 150 0.60 -11.04 37.20
N ALA A 151 -0.63 -10.56 37.30
CA ALA A 151 -1.02 -9.21 36.90
C ALA A 151 -0.59 -8.19 37.98
N THR A 152 0.71 -7.96 38.14
CA THR A 152 1.23 -6.87 38.98
C THR A 152 0.73 -5.52 38.45
N SER A 153 -0.14 -4.86 39.21
CA SER A 153 -1.03 -3.80 38.73
C SER A 153 -0.37 -2.42 38.56
N SER A 154 0.62 -2.32 37.67
CA SER A 154 1.17 -1.03 37.21
C SER A 154 0.15 -0.29 36.32
N ASN A 155 -0.92 0.21 36.93
CA ASN A 155 -2.09 0.80 36.29
C ASN A 155 -1.80 2.19 35.67
N ARG A 156 -0.96 2.22 34.63
CA ARG A 156 -0.76 3.40 33.77
C ARG A 156 -1.94 3.52 32.83
N SER A 157 -2.78 4.54 33.04
CA SER A 157 -3.95 4.82 32.22
C SER A 157 -3.61 4.94 30.73
N ILE A 158 -4.24 4.14 29.88
CA ILE A 158 -4.07 4.15 28.42
C ILE A 158 -4.91 5.30 27.81
N SER A 159 -4.55 6.51 28.20
CA SER A 159 -5.13 7.79 27.76
C SER A 159 -3.99 8.80 27.59
N ASP A 160 -4.08 9.64 26.57
CA ASP A 160 -3.11 10.70 26.27
C ASP A 160 -1.67 10.25 26.01
N ALA A 161 -1.51 9.34 25.05
CA ALA A 161 -0.28 9.20 24.26
C ALA A 161 -0.07 10.44 23.36
N ARG A 162 0.10 11.62 23.97
CA ARG A 162 0.47 12.86 23.26
C ARG A 162 1.95 12.77 22.85
N PRO A 163 2.30 12.92 21.55
CA PRO A 163 3.69 12.95 21.13
C PRO A 163 4.32 14.31 21.50
N ALA A 164 4.77 14.45 22.74
CA ALA A 164 5.84 15.40 23.06
C ALA A 164 7.08 15.02 22.24
N ARG A 165 7.86 15.99 21.74
CA ARG A 165 9.11 15.72 20.99
C ARG A 165 10.08 14.91 21.85
N ARG A 166 10.20 13.59 21.57
CA ARG A 166 11.06 12.65 22.31
C ARG A 166 12.37 12.29 21.60
N LYS A 167 12.41 12.45 20.27
CA LYS A 167 13.55 12.35 19.34
C LYS A 167 13.08 12.56 17.90
N ILE A 168 14.01 12.79 16.99
CA ILE A 168 13.78 12.64 15.55
C ILE A 168 13.49 11.16 15.26
N GLN A 169 12.50 10.91 14.41
CA GLN A 169 12.12 9.58 13.93
C GLN A 169 12.11 9.55 12.39
N ILE A 170 12.36 8.37 11.83
CA ILE A 170 12.33 8.12 10.39
C ILE A 170 11.07 7.31 10.06
N VAL A 171 10.10 7.95 9.40
CA VAL A 171 8.85 7.32 8.99
C VAL A 171 9.02 6.81 7.56
N ILE A 172 9.17 5.50 7.38
CA ILE A 172 9.18 4.86 6.07
C ILE A 172 7.76 4.38 5.77
N CYS A 173 7.14 4.90 4.71
CA CYS A 173 5.79 4.51 4.33
C CYS A 173 5.70 3.90 2.95
N SER A 174 4.81 2.90 2.80
CA SER A 174 4.65 2.12 1.58
C SER A 174 3.18 1.73 1.36
N ARG A 175 2.88 1.16 0.18
CA ARG A 175 1.49 0.79 -0.19
C ARG A 175 1.01 -0.47 0.53
N THR A 176 1.89 -1.46 0.75
CA THR A 176 1.49 -2.80 1.22
C THR A 176 2.31 -3.28 2.41
N PHE A 177 1.72 -4.13 3.24
CA PHE A 177 2.42 -4.73 4.39
C PHE A 177 3.51 -5.74 4.00
N SER A 178 3.45 -6.35 2.82
CA SER A 178 4.55 -7.19 2.31
C SER A 178 5.82 -6.37 2.06
N GLN A 179 5.69 -5.17 1.49
CA GLN A 179 6.80 -4.23 1.33
C GLN A 179 7.36 -3.79 2.70
N LEU A 180 6.50 -3.49 3.68
CA LEU A 180 6.95 -3.12 5.03
C LEU A 180 7.65 -4.28 5.76
N ASN A 181 7.14 -5.52 5.64
CA ASN A 181 7.81 -6.70 6.18
C ASN A 181 9.19 -6.93 5.52
N GLN A 182 9.36 -6.58 4.23
CA GLN A 182 10.67 -6.62 3.56
C GLN A 182 11.68 -5.65 4.20
N TYR A 183 11.28 -4.45 4.64
CA TYR A 183 12.15 -3.56 5.42
C TYR A 183 12.60 -4.21 6.74
N VAL A 184 11.73 -4.96 7.45
CA VAL A 184 12.12 -5.67 8.68
C VAL A 184 13.14 -6.79 8.39
N LYS A 185 12.93 -7.57 7.31
CA LYS A 185 13.89 -8.62 6.91
C LYS A 185 15.25 -8.04 6.51
N GLU A 186 15.29 -7.01 5.66
CA GLU A 186 16.55 -6.36 5.28
C GLU A 186 17.23 -5.66 6.47
N PHE A 187 16.47 -5.10 7.42
CA PHE A 187 17.03 -4.53 8.65
C PHE A 187 17.80 -5.57 9.49
N ARG A 188 17.29 -6.81 9.61
CA ARG A 188 18.01 -7.90 10.30
C ARG A 188 19.35 -8.22 9.64
N ARG A 189 19.36 -8.30 8.30
CA ARG A 189 20.55 -8.60 7.49
C ARG A 189 21.65 -7.54 7.59
N LEU A 190 21.32 -6.32 8.04
CA LEU A 190 22.28 -5.25 8.33
C LEU A 190 22.98 -5.40 9.70
N GLY A 191 22.51 -6.32 10.56
CA GLY A 191 23.20 -6.75 11.78
C GLY A 191 23.65 -5.59 12.67
N ALA A 192 24.96 -5.46 12.85
CA ALA A 192 25.59 -4.44 13.70
C ALA A 192 25.18 -2.99 13.35
N LEU A 193 24.90 -2.67 12.07
CA LEU A 193 24.46 -1.33 11.68
C LEU A 193 23.06 -0.99 12.24
N GLY A 194 22.21 -1.99 12.42
CA GLY A 194 20.89 -1.86 13.05
C GLY A 194 20.90 -2.03 14.57
N GLU A 195 22.05 -2.34 15.20
CA GLU A 195 22.06 -2.82 16.57
C GLU A 195 21.50 -1.79 17.56
N HIS A 196 21.98 -0.56 17.58
CA HIS A 196 21.50 0.44 18.55
C HIS A 196 20.21 1.17 18.12
N VAL A 197 19.46 0.60 17.17
CA VAL A 197 18.28 1.22 16.54
C VAL A 197 17.02 0.40 16.79
N LYS A 198 15.95 1.07 17.21
CA LYS A 198 14.63 0.50 17.50
C LYS A 198 13.73 0.69 16.29
N ILE A 199 13.26 -0.40 15.69
CA ILE A 199 12.35 -0.38 14.53
C ILE A 199 10.98 -0.96 14.89
N GLY A 200 9.91 -0.25 14.55
CA GLY A 200 8.53 -0.65 14.83
C GLY A 200 7.63 -0.57 13.60
N ILE A 201 6.57 -1.37 13.57
CA ILE A 201 5.57 -1.39 12.48
C ILE A 201 4.17 -1.01 13.00
N ALA A 202 3.56 -0.03 12.34
CA ALA A 202 2.23 0.48 12.65
C ALA A 202 1.17 -0.23 11.79
N ALA A 203 0.19 -0.88 12.43
CA ALA A 203 -0.82 -1.66 11.73
C ALA A 203 -2.19 -1.71 12.44
N GLY A 204 -3.24 -1.91 11.64
CA GLY A 204 -4.63 -2.02 12.12
C GLY A 204 -4.89 -3.26 12.98
N ARG A 205 -5.99 -3.23 13.75
CA ARG A 205 -6.43 -4.34 14.61
C ARG A 205 -6.74 -5.62 13.84
N ASN A 206 -7.21 -5.53 12.60
CA ASN A 206 -7.44 -6.67 11.72
C ASN A 206 -6.17 -7.52 11.50
N HIS A 207 -5.03 -6.85 11.27
CA HIS A 207 -3.73 -7.48 11.10
C HIS A 207 -3.13 -7.94 12.43
N THR A 208 -3.23 -7.14 13.49
CA THR A 208 -2.51 -7.35 14.77
C THR A 208 -3.27 -8.14 15.84
N CYS A 209 -4.59 -8.28 15.75
CA CYS A 209 -5.38 -8.97 16.78
C CYS A 209 -5.07 -10.47 16.85
N VAL A 210 -4.76 -10.97 18.05
CA VAL A 210 -4.53 -12.40 18.35
C VAL A 210 -5.72 -13.07 19.05
N SER A 211 -6.60 -12.31 19.71
CA SER A 211 -7.68 -12.84 20.54
C SER A 211 -8.70 -13.68 19.73
N PRO A 212 -8.86 -14.98 20.01
CA PRO A 212 -9.75 -15.86 19.23
C PRO A 212 -11.22 -15.41 19.24
N SER A 213 -11.70 -14.89 20.37
CA SER A 213 -13.10 -14.46 20.55
C SER A 213 -13.46 -13.19 19.76
N VAL A 214 -12.45 -12.43 19.31
CA VAL A 214 -12.59 -11.31 18.38
C VAL A 214 -12.39 -11.78 16.95
N ARG A 215 -11.29 -12.49 16.65
CA ARG A 215 -10.97 -12.98 15.30
C ARG A 215 -12.06 -13.85 14.69
N ALA A 216 -12.75 -14.67 15.49
CA ALA A 216 -13.83 -15.54 15.02
C ALA A 216 -15.13 -14.79 14.65
N LYS A 217 -15.22 -13.48 14.93
CA LYS A 217 -16.46 -12.67 14.78
C LYS A 217 -16.24 -11.33 14.08
N CYS A 218 -15.03 -11.08 13.55
CA CYS A 218 -14.67 -9.82 12.90
C CYS A 218 -13.88 -10.09 11.62
N HIS A 219 -14.26 -9.38 10.56
CA HIS A 219 -13.72 -9.46 9.21
C HIS A 219 -13.29 -8.07 8.70
N THR A 220 -14.04 -7.00 9.01
CA THR A 220 -13.68 -5.61 8.63
C THR A 220 -12.96 -4.84 9.74
N ASN A 221 -12.26 -3.76 9.37
CA ASN A 221 -11.54 -2.90 10.31
C ASN A 221 -12.46 -2.32 11.39
N GLU A 222 -13.70 -1.98 11.03
CA GLU A 222 -14.72 -1.36 11.86
C GLU A 222 -15.19 -2.34 12.93
N GLU A 223 -15.41 -3.61 12.56
CA GLU A 223 -15.75 -4.67 13.50
C GLU A 223 -14.61 -4.91 14.50
N PHE A 224 -13.36 -5.00 14.03
CA PHE A 224 -12.20 -5.15 14.91
C PHE A 224 -12.02 -3.94 15.84
N ASN A 225 -12.23 -2.71 15.34
CA ASN A 225 -12.14 -1.48 16.12
C ASN A 225 -13.25 -1.35 17.17
N GLU A 226 -14.48 -1.74 16.84
CA GLU A 226 -15.60 -1.71 17.77
C GLU A 226 -15.48 -2.83 18.81
N ARG A 227 -15.36 -4.08 18.35
CA ARG A 227 -15.35 -5.26 19.22
C ARG A 227 -14.19 -5.25 20.21
N CYS A 228 -13.00 -4.80 19.79
CA CYS A 228 -11.81 -4.72 20.65
C CYS A 228 -11.92 -3.69 21.79
N ARG A 229 -12.73 -2.64 21.63
CA ARG A 229 -13.04 -1.70 22.72
C ARG A 229 -13.98 -2.37 23.73
N GLN A 230 -15.07 -2.96 23.22
CA GLN A 230 -16.17 -3.50 24.02
C GLN A 230 -15.88 -4.79 24.80
N VAL A 231 -14.85 -5.58 24.44
CA VAL A 231 -14.50 -6.82 25.17
C VAL A 231 -13.44 -6.59 26.25
N THR A 232 -13.63 -7.24 27.40
CA THR A 232 -12.53 -7.56 28.32
C THR A 232 -11.63 -8.59 27.64
N CYS A 233 -10.46 -8.15 27.19
CA CYS A 233 -9.52 -8.98 26.43
C CYS A 233 -8.34 -9.36 27.33
N GLU A 234 -8.10 -10.66 27.52
CA GLU A 234 -6.95 -11.21 28.29
C GLU A 234 -5.63 -10.54 27.85
N TYR A 235 -5.36 -10.52 26.54
CA TYR A 235 -4.17 -9.90 25.94
C TYR A 235 -4.01 -8.39 26.20
N ARG A 236 -5.05 -7.67 26.63
CA ARG A 236 -5.01 -6.22 26.88
C ARG A 236 -4.66 -5.88 28.34
N GLN A 237 -4.58 -6.86 29.23
CA GLN A 237 -4.34 -6.63 30.67
C GLN A 237 -2.91 -6.19 30.94
N ASP A 238 -1.94 -6.89 30.36
CA ASP A 238 -0.52 -6.50 30.37
C ASP A 238 0.06 -6.70 28.96
N VAL A 239 0.74 -5.66 28.47
CA VAL A 239 1.43 -5.65 27.17
C VAL A 239 2.94 -5.49 27.32
N SER A 240 3.44 -5.24 28.54
CA SER A 240 4.81 -4.81 28.82
C SER A 240 5.86 -5.80 28.29
N PRO A 241 5.72 -7.12 28.46
CA PRO A 241 6.69 -8.08 27.91
C PRO A 241 6.81 -8.03 26.38
N LEU A 242 5.73 -7.70 25.66
CA LEU A 242 5.75 -7.56 24.20
C LEU A 242 6.27 -6.18 23.77
N VAL A 243 6.04 -5.14 24.56
CA VAL A 243 6.64 -3.81 24.38
C VAL A 243 8.16 -3.91 24.49
N GLU A 244 8.67 -4.52 25.56
CA GLU A 244 10.11 -4.73 25.78
C GLU A 244 10.74 -5.60 24.69
N ALA A 245 10.11 -6.74 24.35
CA ALA A 245 10.62 -7.62 23.31
C ALA A 245 10.63 -6.97 21.92
N SER A 246 9.63 -6.14 21.57
CA SER A 246 9.59 -5.42 20.28
C SER A 246 10.52 -4.21 20.21
N MET A 247 10.89 -3.60 21.35
CA MET A 247 12.01 -2.64 21.41
C MET A 247 13.38 -3.33 21.29
N CYS A 248 13.51 -4.54 21.81
CA CYS A 248 14.76 -5.31 21.78
C CYS A 248 15.04 -5.95 20.41
N PHE A 249 14.03 -6.52 19.76
CA PHE A 249 14.19 -7.34 18.55
C PHE A 249 13.30 -6.85 17.40
N PRO A 250 13.82 -6.70 16.17
CA PRO A 250 13.04 -6.23 15.03
C PRO A 250 12.00 -7.28 14.62
N MET A 251 10.71 -6.98 14.85
CA MET A 251 9.57 -7.87 14.59
C MET A 251 8.69 -7.35 13.44
N ASP A 252 8.28 -8.25 12.56
CA ASP A 252 7.22 -7.99 11.57
C ASP A 252 5.83 -8.33 12.13
N LEU A 253 4.78 -8.22 11.30
CA LEU A 253 3.40 -8.48 11.74
C LEU A 253 3.10 -9.95 12.07
N GLU A 254 3.88 -10.90 11.56
CA GLU A 254 3.74 -12.32 11.90
C GLU A 254 4.48 -12.64 13.19
N ASP A 255 5.69 -12.08 13.36
CA ASP A 255 6.44 -12.15 14.62
C ASP A 255 5.65 -11.55 15.79
N LEU A 256 5.15 -10.33 15.65
CA LEU A 256 4.38 -9.62 16.67
C LEU A 256 3.17 -10.44 17.13
N ARG A 257 2.50 -11.14 16.20
CA ARG A 257 1.37 -12.03 16.52
C ARG A 257 1.82 -13.33 17.18
N ALA A 258 2.87 -13.97 16.67
CA ALA A 258 3.38 -15.23 17.22
C ALA A 258 3.91 -15.05 18.65
N VAL A 259 4.72 -14.01 18.87
CA VAL A 259 5.24 -13.63 20.19
C VAL A 259 4.11 -13.15 21.10
N GLY A 260 3.24 -12.23 20.66
CA GLY A 260 2.14 -11.75 21.49
C GLY A 260 1.15 -12.84 21.92
N THR A 261 0.93 -13.85 21.06
CA THR A 261 0.13 -15.03 21.44
C THR A 261 0.82 -15.85 22.54
N GLY A 262 2.15 -16.00 22.51
CA GLY A 262 2.89 -16.77 23.51
C GLY A 262 3.24 -16.01 24.81
N LEU A 263 3.26 -14.67 24.78
CA LEU A 263 3.39 -13.82 25.97
C LEU A 263 2.04 -13.44 26.60
N CYS A 264 0.93 -13.89 26.01
CA CYS A 264 -0.44 -13.44 26.35
C CYS A 264 -0.61 -11.91 26.34
N ALA A 265 0.05 -11.23 25.39
CA ALA A 265 0.11 -9.76 25.26
C ALA A 265 -0.41 -9.27 23.90
N CYS A 266 -1.13 -8.13 23.86
CA CYS A 266 -1.83 -7.66 22.66
C CYS A 266 -0.92 -6.88 21.71
N PRO A 267 -0.66 -7.36 20.47
CA PRO A 267 0.28 -6.70 19.56
C PRO A 267 -0.15 -5.30 19.11
N TYR A 268 -1.46 -5.03 19.02
CA TYR A 268 -1.97 -3.70 18.68
C TYR A 268 -1.56 -2.66 19.73
N TYR A 269 -1.77 -2.96 21.01
CA TYR A 269 -1.49 -2.03 22.10
C TYR A 269 0.02 -1.97 22.39
N ALA A 270 0.74 -3.09 22.27
CA ALA A 270 2.20 -3.08 22.39
C ALA A 270 2.88 -2.24 21.31
N SER A 271 2.47 -2.40 20.04
CA SER A 271 2.92 -1.56 18.91
C SER A 271 2.63 -0.07 19.18
N ALA A 272 1.38 0.28 19.52
CA ALA A 272 1.01 1.66 19.82
C ALA A 272 1.79 2.27 21.00
N GLN A 273 2.17 1.48 21.99
CA GLN A 273 2.98 1.92 23.13
C GLN A 273 4.48 2.06 22.79
N SER A 274 5.01 1.27 21.86
CA SER A 274 6.42 1.34 21.45
C SER A 274 6.72 2.35 20.33
N MET A 275 5.73 2.79 19.53
CA MET A 275 5.94 3.74 18.40
C MET A 275 6.71 5.01 18.79
N ALA A 276 6.43 5.61 19.94
CA ALA A 276 7.11 6.85 20.38
C ALA A 276 8.60 6.65 20.75
N GLU A 277 9.00 5.40 21.00
CA GLU A 277 10.38 5.02 21.33
C GLU A 277 11.11 4.36 20.15
N CYS A 278 10.46 4.19 19.00
CA CYS A 278 11.09 3.71 17.77
C CYS A 278 11.91 4.83 17.12
N ASP A 279 13.08 4.50 16.58
CA ASP A 279 13.88 5.38 15.72
C ASP A 279 13.39 5.32 14.26
N ILE A 280 12.94 4.13 13.83
CA ILE A 280 12.35 3.89 12.51
C ILE A 280 10.92 3.38 12.69
N ILE A 281 9.95 4.04 12.04
CA ILE A 281 8.54 3.62 12.00
C ILE A 281 8.21 3.17 10.57
N LEU A 282 7.76 1.93 10.43
CA LEU A 282 7.21 1.37 9.19
C LEU A 282 5.68 1.52 9.19
N ALA A 283 5.11 2.23 8.21
CA ALA A 283 3.67 2.53 8.19
C ALA A 283 3.04 2.40 6.78
N PRO A 284 1.79 1.93 6.65
CA PRO A 284 1.07 2.04 5.38
C PRO A 284 0.74 3.51 5.10
N TYR A 285 0.64 3.90 3.81
CA TYR A 285 0.27 5.28 3.43
C TYR A 285 -0.93 5.82 4.21
N VAL A 286 -1.96 4.99 4.41
CA VAL A 286 -3.22 5.36 5.10
C VAL A 286 -2.95 5.82 6.55
N SER A 287 -1.98 5.23 7.26
CA SER A 287 -1.63 5.64 8.62
C SER A 287 -0.85 6.95 8.69
N VAL A 288 -0.15 7.35 7.62
CA VAL A 288 0.57 8.63 7.56
C VAL A 288 -0.32 9.75 7.03
N PHE A 289 -1.04 9.52 5.94
CA PHE A 289 -1.74 10.57 5.21
C PHE A 289 -3.19 10.81 5.66
N ASN A 290 -3.79 9.93 6.47
CA ASN A 290 -5.05 10.21 7.17
C ASN A 290 -4.78 10.82 8.56
N PRO A 291 -5.12 12.09 8.85
CA PRO A 291 -4.79 12.74 10.12
C PRO A 291 -5.36 12.03 11.35
N SER A 292 -6.59 11.53 11.27
CA SER A 292 -7.28 10.84 12.37
C SER A 292 -6.60 9.52 12.73
N ILE A 293 -6.13 8.77 11.74
CA ILE A 293 -5.38 7.52 11.95
C ILE A 293 -3.96 7.83 12.44
N ARG A 294 -3.30 8.86 11.87
CA ARG A 294 -1.97 9.33 12.28
C ARG A 294 -1.91 9.65 13.78
N GLN A 295 -2.89 10.41 14.28
CA GLN A 295 -3.05 10.69 15.72
C GLN A 295 -3.19 9.42 16.56
N HIS A 296 -4.05 8.48 16.16
CA HIS A 296 -4.28 7.23 16.89
C HIS A 296 -3.09 6.24 16.85
N THR A 297 -2.18 6.40 15.89
CA THR A 297 -0.95 5.59 15.77
C THR A 297 0.28 6.26 16.41
N GLY A 298 0.14 7.49 16.91
CA GLY A 298 1.24 8.25 17.52
C GLY A 298 2.31 8.73 16.54
N ILE A 299 2.09 8.61 15.22
CA ILE A 299 3.07 8.96 14.20
C ILE A 299 3.14 10.49 14.04
N ALA A 300 4.25 11.10 14.46
CA ALA A 300 4.52 12.51 14.16
C ALA A 300 5.21 12.66 12.81
N THR A 301 4.81 13.67 12.03
CA THR A 301 5.48 14.11 10.79
C THR A 301 6.45 15.27 11.03
N ASP A 302 6.25 16.05 12.09
CA ASP A 302 6.71 17.44 12.12
C ASP A 302 8.06 17.55 12.85
N GLY A 303 9.14 17.66 12.06
CA GLY A 303 10.52 17.48 12.53
C GLY A 303 11.03 16.03 12.45
N ASN A 304 10.31 15.17 11.73
CA ASN A 304 10.68 13.79 11.42
C ASN A 304 10.96 13.64 9.92
N VAL A 305 11.79 12.66 9.54
CA VAL A 305 12.07 12.38 8.13
C VAL A 305 10.99 11.43 7.58
N LEU A 306 10.27 11.85 6.54
CA LEU A 306 9.25 11.03 5.87
C LEU A 306 9.77 10.49 4.53
N ILE A 307 9.93 9.17 4.44
CA ILE A 307 10.36 8.46 3.23
C ILE A 307 9.14 7.76 2.62
N VAL A 308 8.70 8.23 1.46
CA VAL A 308 7.59 7.61 0.71
C VAL A 308 8.14 6.62 -0.30
N ASP A 309 8.10 5.34 0.03
CA ASP A 309 8.46 4.27 -0.89
C ASP A 309 7.32 4.01 -1.91
N GLU A 310 7.68 3.64 -3.13
CA GLU A 310 6.81 3.52 -4.32
C GLU A 310 5.78 4.66 -4.50
N ALA A 311 6.21 5.89 -4.19
CA ALA A 311 5.42 7.14 -4.21
C ALA A 311 4.61 7.39 -5.50
N HIS A 312 4.94 6.74 -6.62
CA HIS A 312 4.13 6.73 -7.83
C HIS A 312 2.67 6.29 -7.61
N ASN A 313 2.38 5.55 -6.52
CA ASN A 313 1.04 5.13 -6.13
C ASN A 313 0.35 6.05 -5.10
N LEU A 314 1.10 6.99 -4.48
CA LEU A 314 0.62 7.80 -3.36
C LEU A 314 -0.71 8.50 -3.64
N VAL A 315 -0.80 9.25 -4.75
CA VAL A 315 -2.01 10.04 -5.09
C VAL A 315 -3.23 9.14 -5.24
N GLY A 316 -3.07 7.96 -5.87
CA GLY A 316 -4.17 7.01 -6.05
C GLY A 316 -4.67 6.46 -4.72
N ALA A 317 -3.76 5.94 -3.90
CA ALA A 317 -4.07 5.36 -2.60
C ALA A 317 -4.63 6.38 -1.59
N VAL A 318 -4.18 7.65 -1.65
CA VAL A 318 -4.73 8.72 -0.80
C VAL A 318 -6.12 9.15 -1.27
N THR A 319 -6.37 9.24 -2.59
CA THR A 319 -7.74 9.47 -3.09
C THR A 319 -8.68 8.32 -2.68
N GLU A 320 -8.24 7.07 -2.84
CA GLU A 320 -9.00 5.88 -2.49
C GLU A 320 -9.32 5.83 -0.99
N ALA A 321 -8.33 6.05 -0.11
CA ALA A 321 -8.51 6.04 1.35
C ALA A 321 -9.29 7.24 1.92
N GLN A 322 -9.69 8.20 1.09
CA GLN A 322 -10.61 9.29 1.43
C GLN A 322 -11.92 9.23 0.62
N SER A 323 -12.09 8.23 -0.25
CA SER A 323 -13.30 8.01 -1.05
C SER A 323 -14.24 7.02 -0.38
N SER A 324 -15.54 7.29 -0.46
CA SER A 324 -16.60 6.38 0.02
C SER A 324 -17.58 6.07 -1.11
N VAL A 325 -18.06 4.82 -1.19
CA VAL A 325 -19.00 4.35 -2.22
C VAL A 325 -20.22 3.74 -1.54
N ILE A 326 -21.42 4.04 -2.06
CA ILE A 326 -22.68 3.49 -1.56
C ILE A 326 -23.60 3.15 -2.73
N HIS A 327 -24.30 2.01 -2.63
CA HIS A 327 -25.27 1.56 -3.62
C HIS A 327 -26.72 1.82 -3.15
N PRO A 328 -27.64 2.30 -4.00
CA PRO A 328 -29.03 2.60 -3.60
C PRO A 328 -29.77 1.42 -2.96
N LYS A 329 -29.51 0.18 -3.43
CA LYS A 329 -30.05 -1.06 -2.83
C LYS A 329 -29.63 -1.23 -1.36
N ALA A 330 -28.38 -0.93 -1.03
CA ALA A 330 -27.87 -0.96 0.33
C ALA A 330 -28.50 0.14 1.21
N MET A 331 -28.71 1.35 0.67
CA MET A 331 -29.40 2.44 1.38
C MET A 331 -30.86 2.07 1.71
N ALA A 332 -31.59 1.52 0.74
CA ALA A 332 -32.98 1.11 0.92
C ALA A 332 -33.09 -0.05 1.94
N ALA A 333 -32.20 -1.04 1.87
CA ALA A 333 -32.12 -2.11 2.84
C ALA A 333 -31.81 -1.58 4.25
N LEU A 334 -30.85 -0.66 4.38
CA LEU A 334 -30.48 -0.05 5.66
C LEU A 334 -31.63 0.81 6.23
N ALA A 335 -32.33 1.59 5.41
CA ALA A 335 -33.49 2.37 5.84
C ALA A 335 -34.58 1.48 6.46
N GLN A 336 -34.82 0.31 5.86
CA GLN A 336 -35.75 -0.68 6.41
C GLN A 336 -35.22 -1.32 7.70
N GLN A 337 -33.93 -1.68 7.76
CA GLN A 337 -33.31 -2.18 8.99
C GLN A 337 -33.45 -1.18 10.15
N CYS A 338 -33.24 0.12 9.91
CA CYS A 338 -33.38 1.17 10.93
C CYS A 338 -34.82 1.25 11.47
N ARG A 339 -35.83 1.17 10.61
CA ARG A 339 -37.25 1.12 11.01
C ARG A 339 -37.54 -0.13 11.83
N SER A 340 -37.17 -1.31 11.36
CA SER A 340 -37.34 -2.56 12.10
C SER A 340 -36.56 -2.61 13.43
N PHE A 341 -35.47 -1.87 13.55
CA PHE A 341 -34.73 -1.71 14.80
C PHE A 341 -35.49 -0.82 15.80
N ARG A 342 -35.95 0.36 15.36
CA ARG A 342 -36.85 1.23 16.14
C ARG A 342 -38.05 0.45 16.64
N ASP A 343 -38.74 -0.25 15.75
CA ASP A 343 -40.00 -0.93 16.05
C ASP A 343 -39.82 -2.06 17.06
N LYS A 344 -38.73 -2.82 16.95
CA LYS A 344 -38.43 -3.93 17.87
C LYS A 344 -37.93 -3.47 19.23
N TYR A 345 -37.13 -2.41 19.28
CA TYR A 345 -36.41 -1.98 20.50
C TYR A 345 -37.00 -0.71 21.14
N ARG A 346 -38.19 -0.28 20.74
CA ARG A 346 -38.80 0.99 21.17
C ARG A 346 -38.82 1.21 22.70
N GLY A 347 -39.01 0.16 23.49
CA GLY A 347 -38.97 0.19 24.96
C GLY A 347 -37.61 -0.12 25.61
N GLU A 348 -36.60 -0.49 24.83
CA GLU A 348 -35.24 -0.87 25.29
C GLU A 348 -34.15 0.16 24.86
N ILE A 349 -34.57 1.28 24.26
CA ILE A 349 -33.66 2.33 23.77
C ILE A 349 -33.34 3.32 24.90
N ASN A 350 -32.14 3.18 25.47
CA ASN A 350 -31.54 4.22 26.31
C ASN A 350 -31.48 5.52 25.50
N GLY A 351 -31.99 6.62 26.07
CA GLY A 351 -32.13 7.91 25.37
C GLY A 351 -33.48 8.11 24.65
N GLY A 352 -34.43 7.19 24.79
CA GLY A 352 -35.86 7.39 24.51
C GLY A 352 -36.16 8.04 23.14
N ASP A 353 -37.07 9.02 23.15
CA ASP A 353 -37.59 9.66 21.93
C ASP A 353 -36.52 10.43 21.13
N GLU A 354 -35.50 11.01 21.76
CA GLU A 354 -34.39 11.69 21.05
C GLU A 354 -33.56 10.70 20.23
N THR A 355 -33.33 9.51 20.78
CA THR A 355 -32.63 8.42 20.07
C THR A 355 -33.51 7.83 18.98
N ILE A 356 -34.82 7.66 19.23
CA ILE A 356 -35.79 7.24 18.21
C ILE A 356 -35.83 8.24 17.04
N ALA A 357 -35.95 9.54 17.33
CA ALA A 357 -35.92 10.60 16.32
C ALA A 357 -34.59 10.60 15.53
N SER A 358 -33.47 10.29 16.17
CA SER A 358 -32.17 10.17 15.49
C SER A 358 -32.09 8.95 14.56
N ILE A 359 -32.68 7.82 14.93
CA ILE A 359 -32.83 6.64 14.06
C ILE A 359 -33.76 6.97 12.87
N GLU A 360 -34.85 7.71 13.10
CA GLU A 360 -35.77 8.13 12.05
C GLU A 360 -35.15 9.16 11.08
N ARG A 361 -34.34 10.10 11.57
CA ARG A 361 -33.55 11.00 10.72
C ARG A 361 -32.63 10.22 9.78
N VAL A 362 -31.88 9.25 10.31
CA VAL A 362 -31.04 8.35 9.51
C VAL A 362 -31.86 7.57 8.47
N ALA A 363 -32.97 6.94 8.88
CA ALA A 363 -33.85 6.22 7.96
C ALA A 363 -34.48 7.12 6.89
N GLY A 364 -34.79 8.38 7.23
CA GLY A 364 -35.32 9.40 6.33
C GLY A 364 -34.31 9.81 5.26
N ILE A 365 -33.06 10.12 5.65
CA ILE A 365 -31.96 10.47 4.75
C ILE A 365 -31.69 9.33 3.77
N LEU A 366 -31.57 8.09 4.27
CA LEU A 366 -31.40 6.90 3.45
C LEU A 366 -32.57 6.69 2.47
N SER A 367 -33.81 7.00 2.89
CA SER A 367 -35.00 6.95 2.04
C SER A 367 -35.01 8.04 0.96
N LYS A 368 -34.59 9.28 1.29
CA LYS A 368 -34.46 10.40 0.34
C LYS A 368 -33.42 10.07 -0.73
N CYS A 369 -32.17 9.80 -0.30
CA CYS A 369 -31.07 9.46 -1.20
C CYS A 369 -31.39 8.23 -2.05
N GLY A 370 -31.87 7.14 -1.42
CA GLY A 370 -32.20 5.90 -2.13
C GLY A 370 -33.24 6.11 -3.24
N LYS A 371 -34.26 6.95 -3.02
CA LYS A 371 -35.24 7.32 -4.05
C LYS A 371 -34.64 8.19 -5.15
N ALA A 372 -33.97 9.29 -4.80
CA ALA A 372 -33.43 10.24 -5.77
C ALA A 372 -32.34 9.59 -6.66
N LEU A 373 -31.46 8.77 -6.08
CA LEU A 373 -30.45 7.99 -6.80
C LEU A 373 -31.06 6.87 -7.66
N SER A 374 -32.21 6.30 -7.27
CA SER A 374 -32.92 5.31 -8.10
C SER A 374 -33.73 5.95 -9.23
N ALA A 375 -34.09 7.23 -9.11
CA ALA A 375 -34.70 8.02 -10.19
C ALA A 375 -33.65 8.56 -11.19
N ALA A 376 -32.38 8.68 -10.77
CA ALA A 376 -31.26 9.12 -11.60
C ALA A 376 -30.73 8.03 -12.56
N THR A 377 -31.62 7.31 -13.24
CA THR A 377 -31.26 6.36 -14.31
C THR A 377 -30.91 7.11 -15.60
N GLY A 378 -29.67 7.01 -16.07
CA GLY A 378 -29.25 7.68 -17.31
C GLY A 378 -27.75 8.00 -17.34
N SER A 379 -27.40 9.09 -18.02
CA SER A 379 -26.01 9.56 -18.09
C SER A 379 -25.49 9.95 -16.69
N PRO A 380 -24.23 9.61 -16.36
CA PRO A 380 -23.70 9.78 -15.02
C PRO A 380 -23.60 11.27 -14.62
N ARG A 381 -24.14 11.60 -13.44
CA ARG A 381 -24.26 12.98 -12.93
C ARG A 381 -23.12 13.31 -11.97
N VAL A 382 -22.64 14.55 -12.02
CA VAL A 382 -21.62 15.10 -11.11
C VAL A 382 -22.23 16.24 -10.31
N PHE A 383 -21.97 16.24 -9.00
CA PHE A 383 -22.40 17.30 -8.11
C PHE A 383 -21.21 17.87 -7.31
N SER A 384 -21.25 19.16 -7.01
CA SER A 384 -20.52 19.73 -5.87
C SER A 384 -21.16 19.24 -4.56
N ILE A 385 -20.47 19.31 -3.43
CA ILE A 385 -21.04 18.89 -2.14
C ILE A 385 -22.35 19.65 -1.80
N PRO A 386 -22.44 21.00 -1.96
CA PRO A 386 -23.70 21.71 -1.75
C PRO A 386 -24.78 21.35 -2.78
N GLY A 387 -24.41 21.17 -4.05
CA GLY A 387 -25.36 20.78 -5.10
C GLY A 387 -25.96 19.39 -4.86
N PHE A 388 -25.16 18.45 -4.34
CA PHE A 388 -25.64 17.14 -3.92
C PHE A 388 -26.58 17.24 -2.73
N MET A 389 -26.24 18.06 -1.72
CA MET A 389 -27.10 18.27 -0.56
C MET A 389 -28.47 18.83 -0.97
N ILE A 390 -28.52 19.83 -1.84
CA ILE A 390 -29.78 20.42 -2.33
C ILE A 390 -30.58 19.41 -3.16
N GLU A 391 -29.98 18.75 -4.17
CA GLU A 391 -30.66 17.77 -5.03
C GLU A 391 -31.26 16.59 -4.22
N MET A 392 -30.57 16.14 -3.17
CA MET A 392 -31.05 15.05 -2.31
C MET A 392 -31.99 15.52 -1.18
N GLY A 393 -32.22 16.83 -1.03
CA GLY A 393 -32.99 17.44 0.06
C GLY A 393 -32.36 17.19 1.44
N LEU A 394 -31.06 17.44 1.57
CA LEU A 394 -30.21 17.22 2.75
C LEU A 394 -29.54 18.52 3.24
N ASP A 395 -29.85 19.64 2.63
CA ASP A 395 -29.43 21.00 2.99
C ASP A 395 -29.68 21.33 4.47
N ASP A 396 -30.89 21.06 5.00
CA ASP A 396 -31.21 21.24 6.43
C ASP A 396 -30.59 20.16 7.36
N THR A 397 -29.78 19.23 6.83
CA THR A 397 -29.34 18.05 7.60
C THR A 397 -28.10 18.33 8.45
N LYS A 398 -28.28 18.36 9.77
CA LYS A 398 -27.19 18.40 10.76
C LYS A 398 -26.39 17.09 10.82
N PHE A 399 -25.55 16.85 9.82
CA PHE A 399 -24.76 15.62 9.72
C PHE A 399 -23.82 15.36 10.91
N HIS A 400 -23.35 16.40 11.62
CA HIS A 400 -22.49 16.24 12.79
C HIS A 400 -23.20 15.53 13.96
N GLU A 401 -24.49 15.82 14.20
CA GLU A 401 -25.30 15.10 15.21
C GLU A 401 -25.45 13.63 14.83
N ILE A 402 -25.62 13.34 13.53
CA ILE A 402 -25.78 11.98 13.01
C ILE A 402 -24.48 11.16 13.14
N VAL A 403 -23.32 11.74 12.80
CA VAL A 403 -22.03 11.05 12.99
C VAL A 403 -21.75 10.86 14.48
N SER A 404 -22.03 11.85 15.32
CA SER A 404 -21.94 11.71 16.78
C SER A 404 -22.79 10.54 17.29
N PHE A 405 -24.05 10.45 16.86
CA PHE A 405 -24.94 9.33 17.21
C PHE A 405 -24.41 7.96 16.71
N MET A 406 -23.93 7.89 15.47
CA MET A 406 -23.41 6.65 14.86
C MET A 406 -22.01 6.22 15.36
N VAL A 407 -21.36 7.05 16.18
CA VAL A 407 -20.02 6.79 16.78
C VAL A 407 -20.09 6.61 18.30
N SER A 408 -20.87 7.43 19.01
CA SER A 408 -21.08 7.30 20.46
C SER A 408 -22.06 6.19 20.83
N GLY A 409 -23.02 5.91 19.95
CA GLY A 409 -24.05 4.92 20.16
C GLY A 409 -23.64 3.50 19.75
N ASP A 410 -23.98 2.54 20.60
CA ASP A 410 -23.97 1.09 20.32
C ASP A 410 -24.93 0.68 19.15
N PHE A 411 -25.64 1.66 18.57
CA PHE A 411 -26.63 1.56 17.51
C PHE A 411 -26.13 0.77 16.28
N CYS A 412 -25.01 1.16 15.67
CA CYS A 412 -24.56 0.53 14.41
C CYS A 412 -24.35 -0.99 14.59
N ARG A 413 -23.79 -1.39 15.75
CA ARG A 413 -23.57 -2.78 16.13
C ARG A 413 -24.88 -3.51 16.44
N ARG A 414 -25.80 -2.90 17.22
CA ARG A 414 -27.11 -3.49 17.55
C ARG A 414 -28.00 -3.65 16.32
N LEU A 415 -27.99 -2.67 15.41
CA LEU A 415 -28.67 -2.68 14.12
C LEU A 415 -28.16 -3.83 13.24
N ARG A 416 -26.85 -3.92 13.03
CA ARG A 416 -26.22 -5.02 12.27
C ARG A 416 -26.55 -6.38 12.90
N ALA A 417 -26.45 -6.50 14.23
CA ALA A 417 -26.80 -7.73 14.94
C ALA A 417 -28.31 -8.06 14.90
N LEU A 418 -29.18 -7.09 14.62
CA LEU A 418 -30.60 -7.36 14.29
C LEU A 418 -30.74 -7.82 12.84
N ALA A 419 -30.11 -7.13 11.88
CA ALA A 419 -30.14 -7.48 10.46
C ALA A 419 -29.61 -8.91 10.19
N GLU A 420 -28.59 -9.33 10.95
CA GLU A 420 -28.03 -10.69 10.94
C GLU A 420 -29.06 -11.72 11.44
N ARG A 421 -29.74 -11.44 12.57
CA ARG A 421 -30.77 -12.33 13.14
C ARG A 421 -32.04 -12.38 12.29
N LEU A 422 -32.46 -11.27 11.68
CA LEU A 422 -33.59 -11.22 10.74
C LEU A 422 -33.28 -12.01 9.46
N TRP A 423 -32.06 -11.89 8.93
CA TRP A 423 -31.62 -12.69 7.78
C TRP A 423 -31.57 -14.19 8.10
N ALA A 424 -30.92 -14.57 9.21
CA ALA A 424 -30.88 -15.95 9.66
C ALA A 424 -32.27 -16.54 9.91
N SER A 425 -33.24 -15.73 10.37
CA SER A 425 -34.63 -16.15 10.51
C SER A 425 -35.36 -16.28 9.17
N LYS A 426 -35.01 -15.46 8.16
CA LYS A 426 -35.59 -15.52 6.81
C LYS A 426 -35.09 -16.72 6.00
N CYS A 427 -33.87 -17.19 6.27
CA CYS A 427 -33.29 -18.36 5.60
C CYS A 427 -33.70 -19.71 6.20
N LYS A 428 -34.45 -19.74 7.32
CA LYS A 428 -35.00 -20.98 7.90
C LYS A 428 -36.05 -21.59 6.96
N GLY A 429 -35.64 -22.62 6.21
CA GLY A 429 -36.47 -23.31 5.21
C GLY A 429 -35.67 -23.68 3.96
N VAL A 430 -34.58 -22.95 3.67
CA VAL A 430 -33.53 -23.41 2.76
C VAL A 430 -32.65 -24.40 3.53
N VAL A 431 -32.18 -25.46 2.86
CA VAL A 431 -31.34 -26.50 3.49
C VAL A 431 -30.09 -25.87 4.11
N ALA A 432 -29.86 -26.17 5.40
CA ALA A 432 -28.72 -25.66 6.14
C ALA A 432 -27.43 -26.43 5.80
N SER A 433 -26.89 -26.19 4.61
CA SER A 433 -25.46 -26.46 4.36
C SER A 433 -24.62 -25.55 5.27
N THR A 434 -23.43 -26.01 5.65
CA THR A 434 -22.48 -25.27 6.50
C THR A 434 -21.69 -24.20 5.72
N ASP A 435 -22.27 -23.71 4.62
CA ASP A 435 -21.58 -22.91 3.60
C ASP A 435 -21.72 -21.40 3.85
N HIS A 436 -20.71 -20.63 3.45
CA HIS A 436 -20.61 -19.18 3.74
C HIS A 436 -21.40 -18.29 2.76
N SER A 437 -21.89 -18.87 1.66
CA SER A 437 -22.70 -18.23 0.62
C SER A 437 -24.02 -17.60 1.10
N ASN A 438 -24.54 -17.98 2.28
CA ASN A 438 -25.86 -17.54 2.78
C ASN A 438 -25.81 -16.28 3.70
N ARG A 439 -24.77 -15.44 3.58
CA ARG A 439 -24.64 -14.19 4.36
C ARG A 439 -25.48 -13.04 3.78
N ASN A 440 -25.94 -12.13 4.64
CA ASN A 440 -26.70 -10.94 4.23
C ASN A 440 -25.79 -9.97 3.43
N PRO A 441 -26.09 -9.67 2.15
CA PRO A 441 -25.24 -8.81 1.31
C PRO A 441 -25.27 -7.32 1.70
N HIS A 442 -26.15 -6.93 2.64
CA HIS A 442 -26.27 -5.56 3.15
C HIS A 442 -26.02 -5.49 4.67
N LEU A 443 -25.26 -6.45 5.22
CA LEU A 443 -24.88 -6.51 6.64
C LEU A 443 -23.98 -5.36 7.08
N TYR A 444 -23.18 -4.81 6.16
CA TYR A 444 -22.18 -3.77 6.43
C TYR A 444 -22.64 -2.35 6.06
N ALA A 445 -23.79 -2.22 5.39
CA ALA A 445 -24.33 -0.95 4.85
C ALA A 445 -24.37 0.21 5.88
N VAL A 446 -24.56 -0.09 7.17
CA VAL A 446 -24.53 0.90 8.25
C VAL A 446 -23.16 1.55 8.43
N TYR A 447 -22.08 0.79 8.26
CA TYR A 447 -20.71 1.27 8.37
C TYR A 447 -20.30 2.04 7.11
N ASP A 448 -20.72 1.55 5.94
CA ASP A 448 -20.54 2.24 4.65
C ASP A 448 -21.24 3.62 4.68
N PHE A 449 -22.48 3.67 5.18
CA PHE A 449 -23.22 4.92 5.39
C PHE A 449 -22.55 5.85 6.41
N ARG A 450 -22.08 5.32 7.55
CA ARG A 450 -21.32 6.12 8.52
C ARG A 450 -20.07 6.74 7.90
N HIS A 451 -19.32 5.95 7.12
CA HIS A 451 -18.13 6.41 6.42
C HIS A 451 -18.46 7.51 5.41
N PHE A 452 -19.47 7.32 4.55
CA PHE A 452 -19.93 8.32 3.59
C PHE A 452 -20.34 9.65 4.23
N VAL A 453 -21.14 9.62 5.30
CA VAL A 453 -21.52 10.85 6.02
C VAL A 453 -20.29 11.53 6.66
N THR A 454 -19.32 10.74 7.12
CA THR A 454 -18.05 11.27 7.64
C THR A 454 -17.24 11.92 6.51
N THR A 455 -17.15 11.28 5.35
CA THR A 455 -16.46 11.79 4.16
C THR A 455 -17.09 13.09 3.66
N LEU A 456 -18.43 13.19 3.62
CA LEU A 456 -19.15 14.43 3.27
C LEU A 456 -18.85 15.57 4.25
N LEU A 457 -18.74 15.30 5.56
CA LEU A 457 -18.37 16.31 6.56
C LEU A 457 -16.91 16.79 6.43
N SER A 458 -16.02 15.93 5.93
CA SER A 458 -14.60 16.26 5.69
C SER A 458 -14.31 16.78 4.27
N ALA A 459 -15.32 16.87 3.40
CA ALA A 459 -15.14 17.20 1.99
C ALA A 459 -14.83 18.69 1.77
N SER A 460 -13.94 18.96 0.82
CA SER A 460 -13.55 20.32 0.42
C SER A 460 -14.43 20.88 -0.71
N GLU A 461 -14.30 22.17 -1.00
CA GLU A 461 -14.89 22.81 -2.20
C GLU A 461 -14.46 22.18 -3.53
N HIS A 462 -13.36 21.42 -3.55
CA HIS A 462 -12.85 20.73 -4.73
C HIS A 462 -13.45 19.32 -4.90
N ASP A 463 -14.03 18.73 -3.85
CA ASP A 463 -14.57 17.36 -3.89
C ASP A 463 -15.93 17.29 -4.57
N ARG A 464 -16.25 16.11 -5.14
CA ARG A 464 -17.41 15.90 -6.01
C ARG A 464 -18.12 14.61 -5.67
N VAL A 465 -19.45 14.64 -5.62
CA VAL A 465 -20.26 13.42 -5.53
C VAL A 465 -20.57 12.95 -6.95
N LEU A 466 -20.29 11.68 -7.22
CA LEU A 466 -20.53 11.03 -8.51
C LEU A 466 -21.73 10.10 -8.39
N VAL A 467 -22.70 10.25 -9.27
CA VAL A 467 -23.88 9.37 -9.36
C VAL A 467 -23.85 8.65 -10.70
N THR A 468 -23.56 7.35 -10.67
CA THR A 468 -23.48 6.47 -11.85
C THR A 468 -24.55 5.39 -11.74
N SER A 469 -25.37 5.21 -12.79
CA SER A 469 -26.29 4.06 -12.88
C SER A 469 -25.61 2.94 -13.66
N GLU A 470 -24.94 2.04 -12.94
CA GLU A 470 -24.22 0.90 -13.51
C GLU A 470 -25.12 -0.34 -13.59
N ALA A 471 -25.30 -0.87 -14.81
CA ALA A 471 -25.54 -2.28 -15.04
C ALA A 471 -24.20 -3.05 -14.92
N GLY A 472 -24.23 -4.39 -14.97
CA GLY A 472 -23.01 -5.19 -14.82
C GLY A 472 -22.05 -5.15 -16.02
N ASP A 473 -20.78 -5.44 -15.71
CA ASP A 473 -19.63 -5.82 -16.57
C ASP A 473 -18.82 -4.79 -17.42
N GLU A 474 -17.49 -4.98 -17.33
CA GLU A 474 -16.33 -4.66 -18.22
C GLU A 474 -16.05 -3.23 -18.80
N THR A 475 -14.76 -2.78 -18.90
CA THR A 475 -14.05 -2.28 -20.15
C THR A 475 -12.64 -1.54 -20.06
N ILE A 476 -11.53 -2.26 -20.40
CA ILE A 476 -10.31 -2.03 -21.29
C ILE A 476 -9.68 -0.60 -21.61
N GLU A 477 -8.37 -0.18 -21.57
CA GLU A 477 -6.94 -0.68 -21.40
C GLU A 477 -6.01 -0.99 -22.69
N ILE A 478 -4.80 -1.70 -22.62
CA ILE A 478 -3.74 -2.33 -23.60
C ILE A 478 -2.39 -1.51 -23.92
N PHE A 479 -1.06 -1.91 -24.09
CA PHE A 479 0.32 -1.20 -24.41
C PHE A 479 1.41 -1.49 -25.64
N ASN A 480 1.50 -0.78 -26.83
CA ASN A 480 2.54 -0.55 -27.98
C ASN A 480 3.78 -1.49 -28.37
N LEU A 481 4.41 -1.92 -29.57
CA LEU A 481 5.08 -1.57 -30.94
C LEU A 481 4.51 -1.99 -32.40
N ALA A 482 5.03 -1.44 -33.53
CA ALA A 482 4.32 -1.18 -34.82
C ALA A 482 3.87 -2.11 -35.96
N ALA A 483 4.41 -3.28 -36.34
CA ALA A 483 3.95 -3.93 -37.58
C ALA A 483 3.80 -5.46 -37.50
N ASP A 484 2.97 -6.01 -38.38
CA ASP A 484 2.74 -7.46 -38.51
C ASP A 484 3.70 -8.13 -39.51
N GLU A 485 3.48 -9.42 -39.75
CA GLU A 485 4.26 -10.26 -40.66
C GLU A 485 4.16 -9.86 -42.14
N GLN A 486 3.21 -8.99 -42.49
CA GLN A 486 2.97 -8.47 -43.84
C GLN A 486 3.44 -7.01 -43.97
N GLY A 487 3.97 -6.41 -42.90
CA GLY A 487 4.37 -5.00 -42.85
C GLY A 487 3.20 -4.03 -42.65
N LEU A 488 2.01 -4.51 -42.34
CA LEU A 488 0.85 -3.68 -42.01
C LEU A 488 0.96 -3.19 -40.56
N GLU A 489 0.57 -1.93 -40.27
CA GLU A 489 0.69 -1.42 -38.90
C GLU A 489 -0.25 -2.15 -37.93
N LEU A 490 0.33 -2.69 -36.86
CA LEU A 490 -0.38 -3.21 -35.70
C LEU A 490 -0.77 -2.05 -34.80
N VAL A 491 -2.07 -1.80 -34.65
CA VAL A 491 -2.62 -0.84 -33.69
C VAL A 491 -3.72 -1.55 -32.90
N TYR A 492 -3.41 -1.98 -31.68
CA TYR A 492 -4.32 -2.64 -30.75
C TYR A 492 -5.01 -1.57 -29.87
N ASP A 493 -5.79 -0.68 -30.48
CA ASP A 493 -6.57 0.38 -29.82
C ASP A 493 -7.96 -0.09 -29.32
N SER A 494 -8.93 0.83 -29.14
CA SER A 494 -10.31 0.48 -28.81
C SER A 494 -11.14 -0.09 -29.94
N SER A 495 -10.76 0.18 -31.19
CA SER A 495 -11.48 -0.16 -32.43
C SER A 495 -11.16 -1.59 -32.89
N SER A 496 -9.98 -2.07 -32.53
CA SER A 496 -9.35 -3.33 -32.99
C SER A 496 -9.51 -4.50 -31.99
N ARG A 497 -10.19 -4.28 -30.86
CA ARG A 497 -10.43 -5.31 -29.81
C ARG A 497 -11.36 -6.45 -30.25
N GLU A 498 -12.05 -6.23 -31.37
CA GLU A 498 -12.93 -7.18 -32.05
C GLU A 498 -12.26 -7.74 -33.34
N GLY A 499 -11.02 -7.33 -33.64
CA GLY A 499 -10.27 -7.71 -34.82
C GLY A 499 -9.63 -9.09 -34.73
N GLY A 500 -10.05 -10.02 -35.59
CA GLY A 500 -9.48 -11.36 -35.67
C GLY A 500 -8.02 -11.40 -36.19
N ARG A 501 -7.54 -10.33 -36.85
CA ARG A 501 -6.18 -10.24 -37.40
C ARG A 501 -5.16 -10.00 -36.29
N GLU A 502 -5.44 -9.04 -35.42
CA GLU A 502 -4.57 -8.58 -34.34
C GLU A 502 -4.42 -9.70 -33.29
N LEU A 503 -5.51 -10.40 -32.95
CA LEU A 503 -5.47 -11.59 -32.10
C LEU A 503 -4.65 -12.73 -32.72
N SER A 504 -4.76 -12.92 -34.04
CA SER A 504 -3.97 -13.91 -34.79
C SER A 504 -2.47 -13.56 -34.83
N ALA A 505 -2.13 -12.28 -34.99
CA ALA A 505 -0.74 -11.81 -34.93
C ALA A 505 -0.14 -12.03 -33.53
N LEU A 506 -0.88 -11.74 -32.46
CA LEU A 506 -0.45 -12.03 -31.09
C LEU A 506 -0.22 -13.53 -30.86
N CYS A 507 -1.06 -14.42 -31.42
CA CYS A 507 -0.83 -15.87 -31.34
C CYS A 507 0.51 -16.29 -31.94
N ARG A 508 0.88 -15.75 -33.11
CA ARG A 508 2.17 -16.05 -33.78
C ARG A 508 3.37 -15.47 -33.03
N VAL A 509 3.25 -14.26 -32.50
CA VAL A 509 4.28 -13.64 -31.64
C VAL A 509 4.52 -14.46 -30.38
N VAL A 510 3.45 -14.95 -29.74
CA VAL A 510 3.53 -15.85 -28.57
C VAL A 510 4.22 -17.16 -28.93
N GLU A 511 3.89 -17.79 -30.07
CA GLU A 511 4.57 -19.02 -30.52
C GLU A 511 6.06 -18.78 -30.78
N ALA A 512 6.37 -17.73 -31.54
CA ALA A 512 7.74 -17.33 -31.85
C ALA A 512 8.56 -17.18 -30.56
N ALA A 513 8.05 -16.41 -29.59
CA ALA A 513 8.65 -16.20 -28.29
C ALA A 513 8.77 -17.48 -27.43
N ALA A 514 7.71 -18.30 -27.37
CA ALA A 514 7.66 -19.53 -26.58
C ALA A 514 8.68 -20.57 -27.04
N SER A 515 8.94 -20.65 -28.35
CA SER A 515 9.87 -21.62 -28.95
C SER A 515 11.37 -21.36 -28.70
N VAL A 516 11.75 -20.16 -28.20
CA VAL A 516 13.17 -19.79 -27.98
C VAL A 516 13.48 -19.24 -26.59
N THR A 517 12.48 -18.83 -25.81
CA THR A 517 12.69 -18.25 -24.47
C THR A 517 12.82 -19.35 -23.40
N PRO A 518 13.87 -19.36 -22.55
CA PRO A 518 13.95 -20.25 -21.41
C PRO A 518 12.90 -19.92 -20.34
N ASN A 519 12.46 -20.91 -19.56
CA ASN A 519 11.60 -20.74 -18.39
C ASN A 519 10.30 -19.92 -18.64
N GLY A 520 10.04 -18.86 -17.87
CA GLY A 520 8.80 -18.09 -17.83
C GLY A 520 8.72 -16.89 -18.78
N ILE A 521 7.55 -16.71 -19.40
CA ILE A 521 7.14 -15.54 -20.17
C ILE A 521 5.97 -14.86 -19.45
N LEU A 522 6.07 -13.55 -19.19
CA LEU A 522 4.93 -12.72 -18.81
C LEU A 522 4.42 -11.97 -20.05
N CYS A 523 3.12 -12.03 -20.34
CA CYS A 523 2.51 -11.25 -21.42
C CYS A 523 1.41 -10.37 -20.85
N PHE A 524 1.69 -9.07 -20.71
CA PHE A 524 0.70 -8.09 -20.27
C PHE A 524 -0.14 -7.60 -21.44
N VAL A 525 -1.41 -7.98 -21.40
CA VAL A 525 -2.47 -7.43 -22.24
C VAL A 525 -3.30 -6.45 -21.40
N SER A 526 -4.25 -5.78 -22.04
CA SER A 526 -5.07 -4.73 -21.44
C SER A 526 -5.79 -5.12 -20.16
N SER A 527 -6.53 -6.20 -20.25
CA SER A 527 -7.82 -6.26 -19.58
C SER A 527 -8.38 -7.65 -19.70
N TYR A 528 -9.25 -7.98 -18.76
CA TYR A 528 -9.95 -9.25 -18.76
C TYR A 528 -10.81 -9.45 -20.02
N GLY A 529 -11.41 -8.40 -20.59
CA GLY A 529 -12.16 -8.50 -21.86
C GLY A 529 -11.31 -8.87 -23.08
N PHE A 530 -10.16 -8.20 -23.31
CA PHE A 530 -9.25 -8.57 -24.41
C PHE A 530 -8.57 -9.91 -24.12
N LEU A 531 -8.20 -10.16 -22.86
CA LEU A 531 -7.60 -11.42 -22.41
C LEU A 531 -8.52 -12.60 -22.68
N LYS A 532 -9.82 -12.43 -22.47
CA LYS A 532 -10.91 -13.38 -22.74
C LYS A 532 -11.16 -13.57 -24.25
N ASN A 533 -11.21 -12.49 -25.03
CA ASN A 533 -11.27 -12.57 -26.50
C ASN A 533 -10.03 -13.29 -27.07
N PHE A 534 -8.84 -12.94 -26.58
CA PHE A 534 -7.58 -13.59 -26.94
C PHE A 534 -7.52 -15.04 -26.47
N GLN A 535 -8.02 -15.37 -25.27
CA GLN A 535 -8.08 -16.74 -24.79
C GLN A 535 -8.94 -17.60 -25.73
N VAL A 536 -10.12 -17.14 -26.13
CA VAL A 536 -11.00 -17.86 -27.08
C VAL A 536 -10.33 -18.01 -28.45
N ALA A 537 -9.69 -16.94 -28.96
CA ALA A 537 -8.95 -16.99 -30.22
C ALA A 537 -7.76 -17.96 -30.16
N PHE A 538 -6.99 -17.93 -29.07
CA PHE A 538 -5.84 -18.79 -28.83
C PHE A 538 -6.25 -20.25 -28.61
N GLU A 539 -7.32 -20.52 -27.87
CA GLU A 539 -7.90 -21.87 -27.71
C GLU A 539 -8.35 -22.47 -29.04
N SER A 540 -8.81 -21.62 -29.97
CA SER A 540 -9.17 -21.97 -31.35
C SER A 540 -7.99 -21.99 -32.33
N SER A 541 -6.80 -21.56 -31.92
CA SER A 541 -5.65 -21.34 -32.82
C SER A 541 -4.82 -22.61 -33.09
N PRO A 542 -4.27 -22.78 -34.31
CA PRO A 542 -3.26 -23.81 -34.56
C PRO A 542 -1.92 -23.52 -33.85
N GLU A 543 -1.63 -22.26 -33.51
CA GLU A 543 -0.45 -21.81 -32.76
C GLU A 543 -0.41 -22.44 -31.35
N ARG A 544 -1.57 -22.59 -30.69
CA ARG A 544 -1.68 -23.17 -29.33
C ARG A 544 -1.05 -24.54 -29.20
N ALA A 545 -1.19 -25.42 -30.20
CA ALA A 545 -0.58 -26.75 -30.16
C ALA A 545 0.96 -26.66 -30.09
N ARG A 546 1.54 -25.70 -30.82
CA ARG A 546 2.99 -25.45 -30.92
C ARG A 546 3.51 -24.74 -29.66
N VAL A 547 2.73 -23.82 -29.08
CA VAL A 547 3.04 -23.22 -27.76
C VAL A 547 3.03 -24.26 -26.64
N LEU A 548 2.01 -25.14 -26.59
CA LEU A 548 1.85 -26.11 -25.49
C LEU A 548 2.92 -27.22 -25.47
N GLN A 549 3.54 -27.51 -26.62
CA GLN A 549 4.75 -28.36 -26.72
C GLN A 549 5.95 -27.75 -25.98
N HIS A 550 6.08 -26.42 -25.99
CA HIS A 550 7.21 -25.70 -25.38
C HIS A 550 6.94 -25.20 -23.96
N LYS A 551 5.70 -24.82 -23.61
CA LYS A 551 5.37 -24.15 -22.33
C LYS A 551 3.97 -24.50 -21.82
N ALA A 552 3.80 -24.44 -20.50
CA ALA A 552 2.46 -24.30 -19.91
C ALA A 552 1.86 -22.93 -20.26
N VAL A 553 0.53 -22.80 -20.25
CA VAL A 553 -0.15 -21.52 -20.48
C VAL A 553 -1.15 -21.26 -19.35
N PHE A 554 -1.16 -20.03 -18.85
CA PHE A 554 -1.99 -19.55 -17.76
C PHE A 554 -2.59 -18.18 -18.11
N PHE A 555 -3.79 -17.90 -17.61
CA PHE A 555 -4.51 -16.64 -17.81
C PHE A 555 -4.92 -16.05 -16.44
N GLU A 556 -4.67 -14.76 -16.22
CA GLU A 556 -5.10 -14.05 -15.01
C GLU A 556 -6.62 -13.85 -15.00
N SER A 557 -7.29 -14.18 -13.90
CA SER A 557 -8.73 -13.95 -13.72
C SER A 557 -9.04 -12.69 -12.89
N GLN A 558 -10.16 -12.04 -13.17
CA GLN A 558 -10.60 -10.88 -12.40
C GLN A 558 -11.22 -11.33 -11.08
N GLY A 559 -10.61 -10.97 -9.95
CA GLY A 559 -11.15 -11.26 -8.63
C GLY A 559 -10.13 -11.14 -7.51
N ALA A 560 -10.57 -10.56 -6.39
CA ALA A 560 -9.89 -10.72 -5.09
C ALA A 560 -10.35 -12.02 -4.41
N LEU A 561 -9.78 -12.33 -3.24
CA LEU A 561 -9.95 -13.60 -2.49
C LEU A 561 -11.36 -13.82 -1.90
N THR A 562 -12.35 -14.11 -2.75
CA THR A 562 -13.70 -14.65 -2.45
C THR A 562 -14.15 -15.47 -3.66
N ASP A 563 -14.28 -16.80 -3.66
CA ASP A 563 -14.43 -17.77 -2.56
C ASP A 563 -13.47 -18.98 -2.65
N ALA A 564 -13.49 -19.84 -1.62
CA ALA A 564 -12.49 -20.88 -1.43
C ALA A 564 -12.78 -22.20 -2.17
N ARG A 565 -11.73 -22.83 -2.71
CA ARG A 565 -11.66 -24.28 -2.96
C ARG A 565 -10.74 -24.99 -1.98
N TRP A 566 -10.96 -24.75 -0.68
CA TRP A 566 -10.47 -25.62 0.40
C TRP A 566 -11.35 -26.87 0.48
N GLN A 567 -11.24 -27.76 -0.52
CA GLN A 567 -11.83 -29.09 -0.42
C GLN A 567 -10.96 -29.97 0.49
N SER A 568 -11.60 -30.61 1.47
CA SER A 568 -10.94 -31.60 2.32
C SER A 568 -10.76 -32.90 1.53
N GLY A 569 -9.53 -33.37 1.41
CA GLY A 569 -9.16 -34.54 0.59
C GLY A 569 -8.78 -34.16 -0.85
N THR A 570 -7.52 -34.44 -1.19
CA THR A 570 -7.03 -34.71 -2.56
C THR A 570 -7.61 -33.86 -3.71
N ASP A 571 -7.42 -32.54 -3.67
CA ASP A 571 -6.51 -31.89 -4.64
C ASP A 571 -6.25 -30.41 -4.30
N LYS A 572 -5.04 -29.92 -4.60
CA LYS A 572 -4.60 -28.58 -4.19
C LYS A 572 -5.06 -27.51 -5.18
N GLY A 573 -6.12 -26.78 -4.84
CA GLY A 573 -6.49 -25.54 -5.51
C GLY A 573 -5.44 -24.44 -5.29
N GLY A 574 -4.47 -24.34 -6.21
CA GLY A 574 -3.42 -23.32 -6.17
C GLY A 574 -3.91 -21.93 -6.60
N SER A 575 -3.12 -20.90 -6.29
CA SER A 575 -3.20 -19.65 -7.03
C SER A 575 -2.60 -19.87 -8.42
N VAL A 576 -3.23 -19.32 -9.47
CA VAL A 576 -2.73 -19.35 -10.85
C VAL A 576 -1.25 -18.92 -10.94
N ILE A 577 -0.83 -17.98 -10.09
CA ILE A 577 0.54 -17.46 -10.03
C ILE A 577 1.50 -18.45 -9.36
N ALA A 578 1.05 -19.24 -8.38
CA ALA A 578 1.85 -20.30 -7.77
C ALA A 578 2.08 -21.47 -8.74
N ASP A 579 1.03 -21.87 -9.47
CA ASP A 579 1.13 -22.93 -10.48
C ASP A 579 1.91 -22.48 -11.72
N TYR A 580 1.76 -21.23 -12.16
CA TYR A 580 2.66 -20.59 -13.12
C TYR A 580 4.10 -20.65 -12.65
N SER A 581 4.40 -20.21 -11.42
CA SER A 581 5.77 -20.14 -10.91
C SER A 581 6.44 -21.52 -10.85
N LYS A 582 5.68 -22.55 -10.46
CA LYS A 582 6.12 -23.94 -10.48
C LYS A 582 6.40 -24.46 -11.89
N GLN A 583 5.54 -24.17 -12.88
CA GLN A 583 5.77 -24.61 -14.26
C GLN A 583 6.88 -23.82 -14.97
N ALA A 584 7.01 -22.51 -14.68
CA ALA A 584 8.02 -21.63 -15.25
C ALA A 584 9.45 -22.09 -14.93
N LEU A 585 9.69 -22.54 -13.69
CA LEU A 585 10.99 -23.10 -13.28
C LEU A 585 11.20 -24.55 -13.74
N GLY A 586 10.12 -25.27 -14.06
CA GLY A 586 10.16 -26.61 -14.66
C GLY A 586 10.27 -26.57 -16.19
N ARG A 587 9.21 -26.97 -16.89
CA ARG A 587 9.16 -27.02 -18.37
C ARG A 587 9.05 -25.65 -19.06
N GLY A 588 8.92 -24.57 -18.29
CA GLY A 588 8.60 -23.24 -18.79
C GLY A 588 7.09 -22.99 -18.91
N ALA A 589 6.71 -21.71 -18.84
CA ALA A 589 5.31 -21.29 -18.81
C ALA A 589 5.12 -19.91 -19.44
N VAL A 590 3.90 -19.62 -19.87
CA VAL A 590 3.41 -18.30 -20.27
C VAL A 590 2.29 -17.90 -19.32
N LEU A 591 2.38 -16.72 -18.70
CA LEU A 591 1.27 -16.10 -17.98
C LEU A 591 0.78 -14.89 -18.76
N PHE A 592 -0.45 -14.97 -19.26
CA PHE A 592 -1.17 -13.81 -19.77
C PHE A 592 -1.81 -13.07 -18.59
N ALA A 593 -1.36 -11.83 -18.38
CA ALA A 593 -1.71 -10.99 -17.25
C ALA A 593 -2.31 -9.66 -17.73
N VAL A 594 -2.97 -8.95 -16.81
CA VAL A 594 -3.56 -7.63 -17.06
C VAL A 594 -2.64 -6.53 -16.54
N TYR A 595 -2.54 -5.40 -17.24
CA TYR A 595 -1.86 -4.21 -16.72
C TYR A 595 -2.48 -3.74 -15.40
N GLY A 596 -1.69 -3.75 -14.32
CA GLY A 596 -2.21 -3.48 -12.98
C GLY A 596 -3.24 -4.49 -12.48
N GLY A 597 -3.30 -5.70 -13.08
CA GLY A 597 -4.21 -6.77 -12.69
C GLY A 597 -4.04 -7.16 -11.21
N SER A 598 -5.13 -7.45 -10.52
CA SER A 598 -5.13 -7.56 -9.05
C SER A 598 -4.40 -8.78 -8.49
N GLN A 599 -4.09 -9.78 -9.32
CA GLN A 599 -3.25 -10.92 -8.91
C GLN A 599 -1.78 -10.66 -9.27
N SER A 600 -1.52 -10.07 -10.44
CA SER A 600 -0.15 -9.79 -10.88
C SER A 600 0.46 -8.56 -10.15
N GLU A 601 -0.33 -7.58 -9.72
CA GLU A 601 0.14 -6.42 -8.93
C GLU A 601 0.72 -6.85 -7.57
N GLY A 602 1.96 -6.45 -7.28
CA GLY A 602 2.67 -6.79 -6.05
C GLY A 602 3.46 -8.10 -6.05
N VAL A 603 3.32 -8.95 -7.08
CA VAL A 603 4.09 -10.21 -7.18
C VAL A 603 5.52 -9.98 -7.71
N ASP A 604 6.49 -10.55 -6.98
CA ASP A 604 7.89 -10.59 -7.37
C ASP A 604 8.18 -11.82 -8.24
N PHE A 605 8.36 -11.59 -9.55
CA PHE A 605 8.73 -12.60 -10.52
C PHE A 605 10.24 -12.57 -10.70
N ALA A 606 10.96 -13.33 -9.87
CA ALA A 606 12.42 -13.42 -9.88
C ALA A 606 12.96 -14.43 -10.90
N ASP A 607 14.15 -14.14 -11.44
CA ASP A 607 14.96 -15.06 -12.24
C ASP A 607 14.20 -15.76 -13.39
N GLY A 608 14.03 -17.09 -13.29
CA GLY A 608 13.34 -17.87 -14.32
C GLY A 608 11.87 -17.51 -14.51
N LEU A 609 11.26 -16.77 -13.58
CA LEU A 609 9.83 -16.44 -13.62
C LEU A 609 9.45 -15.34 -14.64
N ALA A 610 10.43 -14.59 -15.18
CA ALA A 610 10.16 -13.46 -16.09
C ALA A 610 11.25 -13.24 -17.15
N ARG A 611 11.80 -14.32 -17.74
CA ARG A 611 12.89 -14.24 -18.75
C ARG A 611 12.50 -13.47 -20.01
N LEU A 612 11.21 -13.39 -20.34
CA LEU A 612 10.67 -12.46 -21.32
C LEU A 612 9.42 -11.76 -20.75
N VAL A 613 9.33 -10.44 -20.97
CA VAL A 613 8.12 -9.66 -20.72
C VAL A 613 7.61 -9.08 -22.03
N ILE A 614 6.40 -9.44 -22.44
CA ILE A 614 5.67 -8.94 -23.62
C ILE A 614 4.58 -7.95 -23.16
N LEU A 615 4.38 -6.86 -23.89
CA LEU A 615 3.54 -5.72 -23.52
C LEU A 615 2.70 -5.27 -24.76
N VAL A 616 1.34 -5.22 -24.75
CA VAL A 616 0.50 -5.09 -26.00
C VAL A 616 -0.62 -3.99 -26.00
N GLY A 617 -0.68 -2.91 -26.85
CA GLY A 617 -1.78 -1.90 -27.26
C GLY A 617 -2.10 -0.36 -26.83
N GLN A 618 -1.21 0.46 -26.23
CA GLN A 618 -1.30 1.81 -25.52
C GLN A 618 -2.43 2.19 -24.48
N PRO A 619 -2.24 2.04 -23.12
CA PRO A 619 -3.32 1.82 -22.16
C PRO A 619 -3.70 3.12 -21.51
N TYR A 620 -4.23 3.96 -22.36
CA TYR A 620 -4.90 5.12 -21.87
C TYR A 620 -6.15 4.68 -21.10
N PRO A 621 -6.38 5.20 -19.89
CA PRO A 621 -7.66 5.00 -19.21
C PRO A 621 -8.79 5.53 -20.10
N PRO A 622 -10.00 4.93 -20.03
CA PRO A 622 -11.15 5.42 -20.76
C PRO A 622 -11.46 6.89 -20.40
N GLU A 623 -12.10 7.62 -21.32
CA GLU A 623 -12.51 9.02 -21.13
C GLU A 623 -13.73 9.18 -20.20
N GLY A 624 -13.68 8.51 -19.05
CA GLY A 624 -14.70 8.61 -18.00
C GLY A 624 -14.57 9.89 -17.17
N ILE A 625 -15.67 10.26 -16.50
CA ILE A 625 -15.78 11.45 -15.64
C ILE A 625 -14.64 11.59 -14.62
N LYS A 626 -14.17 10.48 -14.03
CA LYS A 626 -13.04 10.48 -13.07
C LYS A 626 -11.73 11.02 -13.67
N LEU A 627 -11.53 10.90 -14.99
CA LEU A 627 -10.41 11.51 -15.71
C LEU A 627 -10.69 12.98 -16.05
N GLN A 628 -11.90 13.29 -16.51
CA GLN A 628 -12.33 14.65 -16.85
C GLN A 628 -12.20 15.60 -15.65
N LEU A 629 -12.76 15.23 -14.50
CA LEU A 629 -12.70 16.04 -13.27
C LEU A 629 -11.27 16.23 -12.75
N LYS A 630 -10.36 15.25 -12.95
CA LYS A 630 -8.93 15.41 -12.65
C LYS A 630 -8.28 16.44 -13.58
N ARG A 631 -8.58 16.42 -14.88
CA ARG A 631 -8.10 17.46 -15.82
C ARG A 631 -8.64 18.85 -15.44
N GLU A 632 -9.91 18.95 -15.08
CA GLU A 632 -10.54 20.22 -14.64
C GLU A 632 -9.92 20.76 -13.35
N TYR A 633 -9.71 19.91 -12.35
CA TYR A 633 -9.03 20.28 -11.10
C TYR A 633 -7.63 20.86 -11.37
N PHE A 634 -6.82 20.18 -12.19
CA PHE A 634 -5.47 20.67 -12.52
C PHE A 634 -5.50 21.94 -13.39
N ARG A 635 -6.48 22.10 -14.29
CA ARG A 635 -6.71 23.36 -15.03
C ARG A 635 -7.16 24.51 -14.13
N ALA A 636 -7.94 24.24 -13.08
CA ALA A 636 -8.30 25.23 -12.07
C ALA A 636 -7.08 25.63 -11.23
N LYS A 637 -6.27 24.66 -10.78
CA LYS A 637 -5.00 24.92 -10.08
C LYS A 637 -4.02 25.72 -10.95
N ALA A 638 -3.89 25.41 -12.23
CA ALA A 638 -3.05 26.16 -13.17
C ALA A 638 -3.44 27.66 -13.32
N LYS A 639 -4.65 28.04 -12.93
CA LYS A 639 -5.14 29.43 -12.95
C LYS A 639 -4.99 30.17 -11.62
N GLN A 640 -4.58 29.52 -10.51
CA GLN A 640 -4.46 30.19 -9.22
C GLN A 640 -3.25 31.15 -9.22
N GLU A 641 -3.51 32.45 -9.00
CA GLU A 641 -2.50 33.51 -9.10
C GLU A 641 -1.44 33.45 -7.99
N SER A 642 -1.81 32.90 -6.83
CA SER A 642 -0.92 32.61 -5.69
C SER A 642 0.19 31.59 -6.00
N LEU A 643 0.14 30.92 -7.16
CA LEU A 643 1.18 30.02 -7.62
C LEU A 643 2.17 30.73 -8.55
N SER A 644 3.44 30.41 -8.40
CA SER A 644 4.49 30.83 -9.33
C SER A 644 4.22 30.32 -10.75
N ARG A 645 4.79 31.00 -11.75
CA ARG A 645 4.62 30.63 -13.17
C ARG A 645 5.02 29.17 -13.44
N SER A 646 6.13 28.70 -12.85
CA SER A 646 6.58 27.32 -13.01
C SER A 646 5.59 26.30 -12.45
N GLN A 647 4.99 26.57 -11.29
CA GLN A 647 3.94 25.72 -10.70
C GLN A 647 2.67 25.70 -11.59
N ARG A 648 2.25 26.86 -12.11
CA ARG A 648 1.11 26.94 -13.04
C ARG A 648 1.36 26.16 -14.34
N ASP A 649 2.54 26.31 -14.93
CA ASP A 649 2.93 25.55 -16.13
C ASP A 649 3.00 24.03 -15.86
N VAL A 650 3.40 23.61 -14.65
CA VAL A 650 3.35 22.21 -14.22
C VAL A 650 1.91 21.71 -14.10
N TYR A 651 1.00 22.45 -13.46
CA TYR A 651 -0.40 22.05 -13.36
C TYR A 651 -1.13 22.02 -14.71
N ALA A 652 -0.81 22.93 -15.63
CA ALA A 652 -1.34 22.89 -17.00
C ALA A 652 -0.89 21.60 -17.72
N ARG A 653 0.42 21.29 -17.70
CA ARG A 653 0.96 20.04 -18.27
C ARG A 653 0.37 18.80 -17.61
N LEU A 654 0.20 18.79 -16.29
CA LEU A 654 -0.45 17.69 -15.57
C LEU A 654 -1.89 17.45 -16.04
N ALA A 655 -2.66 18.49 -16.33
CA ALA A 655 -4.02 18.33 -16.85
C ALA A 655 -4.04 17.73 -18.26
N ASP A 656 -3.24 18.27 -19.18
CA ASP A 656 -3.30 17.91 -20.59
C ASP A 656 -2.68 16.53 -20.85
N ASP A 657 -1.52 16.24 -20.25
CA ASP A 657 -0.84 14.94 -20.35
C ASP A 657 -1.37 13.87 -19.36
N MET A 658 -2.36 14.16 -18.49
CA MET A 658 -2.87 13.25 -17.43
C MET A 658 -3.11 11.80 -17.91
N LYS A 659 -3.79 11.66 -19.05
CA LYS A 659 -4.12 10.36 -19.66
C LYS A 659 -2.85 9.59 -20.05
N THR A 660 -1.84 10.30 -20.55
CA THR A 660 -0.52 9.77 -20.91
C THR A 660 0.32 9.43 -19.68
N ILE A 661 0.26 10.23 -18.63
CA ILE A 661 0.95 9.97 -17.35
C ILE A 661 0.40 8.70 -16.70
N MET A 662 -0.92 8.57 -16.62
CA MET A 662 -1.58 7.36 -16.08
C MET A 662 -1.20 6.11 -16.89
N CYS A 663 -1.22 6.22 -18.22
CA CYS A 663 -0.78 5.19 -19.15
C CYS A 663 0.68 4.77 -18.88
N PHE A 664 1.65 5.66 -19.06
CA PHE A 664 3.08 5.30 -19.00
C PHE A 664 3.59 4.89 -17.63
N LYS A 665 2.95 5.36 -16.55
CA LYS A 665 3.17 4.82 -15.20
C LYS A 665 3.02 3.29 -15.19
N THR A 666 1.98 2.76 -15.82
CA THR A 666 1.65 1.32 -15.79
C THR A 666 2.61 0.47 -16.64
N VAL A 667 3.17 0.95 -17.76
CA VAL A 667 4.27 0.18 -18.42
C VAL A 667 5.54 0.23 -17.61
N ASN A 668 5.88 1.37 -17.01
CA ASN A 668 7.16 1.50 -16.32
C ASN A 668 7.19 0.57 -15.08
N GLN A 669 6.03 0.34 -14.45
CA GLN A 669 5.81 -0.75 -13.49
C GLN A 669 6.01 -2.14 -14.12
N SER A 670 5.35 -2.45 -15.25
CA SER A 670 5.43 -3.78 -15.88
C SER A 670 6.82 -4.12 -16.46
N ILE A 671 7.51 -3.16 -17.08
CA ILE A 671 8.92 -3.24 -17.50
C ILE A 671 9.81 -3.53 -16.29
N GLY A 672 9.57 -2.84 -15.17
CA GLY A 672 10.31 -3.04 -13.92
C GLY A 672 10.23 -4.46 -13.34
N ARG A 673 9.31 -5.31 -13.83
CA ARG A 673 9.20 -6.72 -13.41
C ARG A 673 10.24 -7.64 -14.05
N ALA A 674 10.87 -7.22 -15.15
CA ALA A 674 11.80 -8.02 -15.94
C ALA A 674 13.25 -8.03 -15.41
N MET A 675 13.59 -7.12 -14.49
CA MET A 675 14.96 -6.91 -14.01
C MET A 675 14.96 -6.87 -12.48
N ARG A 676 15.50 -7.91 -11.83
CA ARG A 676 15.44 -8.10 -10.36
C ARG A 676 16.79 -8.05 -9.65
N HIS A 677 17.92 -8.14 -10.35
CA HIS A 677 19.26 -7.90 -9.80
C HIS A 677 20.30 -7.72 -10.92
N LYS A 678 21.55 -7.35 -10.57
CA LYS A 678 22.66 -7.12 -11.51
C LYS A 678 23.05 -8.37 -12.33
N GLY A 679 22.82 -9.57 -11.79
CA GLY A 679 23.05 -10.85 -12.48
C GLY A 679 21.83 -11.38 -13.24
N ASP A 680 20.69 -10.70 -13.12
CA ASP A 680 19.45 -11.09 -13.77
C ASP A 680 19.46 -10.73 -15.26
N TYR A 681 18.69 -11.46 -16.06
CA TYR A 681 18.54 -11.18 -17.48
C TYR A 681 17.13 -11.49 -17.97
N ALA A 682 16.54 -10.54 -18.70
CA ALA A 682 15.31 -10.75 -19.45
C ALA A 682 15.35 -9.97 -20.76
N ALA A 683 14.59 -10.44 -21.74
CA ALA A 683 14.21 -9.64 -22.90
C ALA A 683 12.88 -8.91 -22.61
N ILE A 684 12.67 -7.77 -23.26
CA ILE A 684 11.42 -7.01 -23.17
C ILE A 684 10.92 -6.74 -24.58
N VAL A 685 9.68 -7.13 -24.85
CA VAL A 685 8.99 -6.92 -26.12
C VAL A 685 7.78 -6.04 -25.89
N LEU A 686 7.60 -5.13 -26.83
CA LEU A 686 6.54 -4.15 -26.92
C LEU A 686 5.68 -4.57 -28.16
N LEU A 687 4.34 -4.46 -28.19
CA LEU A 687 3.38 -4.72 -29.30
C LEU A 687 2.19 -3.67 -29.48
N ASP A 688 1.97 -3.11 -30.69
CA ASP A 688 1.29 -1.85 -31.21
C ASP A 688 2.04 -0.48 -31.51
N ALA A 689 1.74 0.21 -32.61
CA ALA A 689 2.66 1.17 -33.27
C ALA A 689 3.33 2.30 -32.50
N ARG A 690 2.68 2.86 -31.50
CA ARG A 690 2.94 4.25 -31.14
C ARG A 690 4.26 4.44 -30.36
N TYR A 691 4.96 3.39 -29.89
CA TYR A 691 6.33 3.49 -29.32
C TYR A 691 7.44 3.78 -30.35
N LYS A 692 7.24 3.54 -31.65
CA LYS A 692 8.24 3.97 -32.65
C LYS A 692 8.33 5.52 -32.72
N SER A 693 7.35 6.26 -32.15
CA SER A 693 7.34 7.72 -32.09
C SER A 693 8.18 8.31 -30.94
N ALA A 694 8.96 9.36 -31.23
CA ALA A 694 9.75 10.11 -30.24
C ALA A 694 8.88 10.81 -29.17
N LYS A 695 7.67 11.27 -29.53
CA LYS A 695 6.67 11.83 -28.59
C LYS A 695 6.27 10.81 -27.52
N THR A 696 6.33 9.53 -27.86
CA THR A 696 6.00 8.41 -26.99
C THR A 696 7.22 7.98 -26.16
N GLN A 697 8.37 7.79 -26.81
CA GLN A 697 9.58 7.32 -26.14
C GLN A 697 10.05 8.21 -24.99
N ARG A 698 9.75 9.52 -25.02
CA ARG A 698 10.06 10.47 -23.93
C ARG A 698 9.56 10.03 -22.53
N TRP A 699 8.52 9.19 -22.49
CA TRP A 699 7.91 8.68 -21.26
C TRP A 699 8.48 7.33 -20.78
N LEU A 700 9.36 6.70 -21.56
CA LEU A 700 10.05 5.46 -21.18
C LEU A 700 11.33 5.76 -20.37
N PRO A 701 11.75 4.84 -19.48
CA PRO A 701 12.98 5.00 -18.68
C PRO A 701 14.21 5.18 -19.57
N ALA A 702 15.24 5.86 -19.05
CA ALA A 702 16.44 6.18 -19.82
C ALA A 702 17.13 4.94 -20.39
N TYR A 703 17.17 3.82 -19.64
CA TYR A 703 17.76 2.56 -20.11
C TYR A 703 16.96 1.92 -21.25
N VAL A 704 15.62 2.00 -21.24
CA VAL A 704 14.77 1.49 -22.33
C VAL A 704 14.97 2.32 -23.59
N ARG A 705 15.01 3.66 -23.47
CA ARG A 705 15.33 4.56 -24.60
C ARG A 705 16.72 4.27 -25.20
N GLN A 706 17.72 4.00 -24.36
CA GLN A 706 19.07 3.63 -24.81
C GLN A 706 19.16 2.23 -25.43
N ALA A 707 18.23 1.32 -25.13
CA ALA A 707 18.11 0.04 -25.83
C ALA A 707 17.47 0.24 -27.22
N LEU A 708 16.33 0.95 -27.27
CA LEU A 708 15.59 1.20 -28.51
C LEU A 708 16.41 1.93 -29.59
N SER A 709 17.34 2.83 -29.20
CA SER A 709 18.21 3.50 -30.17
C SER A 709 19.34 2.62 -30.74
N ARG A 710 19.71 1.53 -30.04
CA ARG A 710 20.73 0.56 -30.49
C ARG A 710 20.19 -0.49 -31.45
N ASP A 711 18.88 -0.75 -31.41
CA ASP A 711 18.19 -1.77 -32.22
C ASP A 711 17.89 -1.31 -33.66
N THR A 712 18.65 -0.31 -34.15
CA THR A 712 18.47 0.38 -35.43
C THR A 712 19.19 -0.31 -36.61
N LYS A 713 19.73 -1.52 -36.40
CA LYS A 713 20.31 -2.34 -37.48
C LYS A 713 19.23 -3.20 -38.12
N PRO A 714 18.97 -3.10 -39.43
CA PRO A 714 17.94 -3.92 -40.08
C PRO A 714 18.32 -5.41 -39.99
N SER A 715 17.42 -6.23 -39.47
CA SER A 715 17.60 -7.69 -39.45
C SER A 715 17.49 -8.25 -40.86
N SER A 716 18.29 -9.25 -41.20
CA SER A 716 18.19 -9.99 -42.48
C SER A 716 17.03 -11.02 -42.51
N ALA A 717 16.00 -10.82 -41.69
CA ALA A 717 14.86 -11.72 -41.55
C ALA A 717 13.70 -11.28 -42.47
N PRO A 718 12.84 -12.20 -42.93
CA PRO A 718 11.79 -11.88 -43.90
C PRO A 718 10.64 -11.01 -43.36
N ASN A 719 10.46 -10.91 -42.03
CA ASN A 719 9.48 -10.02 -41.38
C ASN A 719 9.84 -9.75 -39.90
N GLU A 720 9.14 -8.82 -39.23
CA GLU A 720 9.44 -8.42 -37.84
C GLU A 720 9.31 -9.60 -36.83
N VAL A 721 8.40 -10.56 -37.05
CA VAL A 721 8.21 -11.72 -36.13
C VAL A 721 9.32 -12.77 -36.28
N ALA A 722 9.76 -13.04 -37.52
CA ALA A 722 10.94 -13.87 -37.77
C ALA A 722 12.22 -13.22 -37.20
N GLY A 723 12.36 -11.89 -37.36
CA GLY A 723 13.42 -11.11 -36.75
C GLY A 723 13.42 -11.19 -35.23
N LEU A 724 12.25 -11.06 -34.59
CA LEU A 724 12.08 -11.24 -33.14
C LEU A 724 12.54 -12.63 -32.69
N LYS A 725 12.12 -13.70 -33.37
CA LYS A 725 12.54 -15.08 -33.04
C LYS A 725 14.06 -15.26 -33.16
N GLN A 726 14.67 -14.71 -34.21
CA GLN A 726 16.12 -14.74 -34.42
C GLN A 726 16.87 -13.95 -33.33
N ASN A 727 16.43 -12.74 -33.00
CA ASN A 727 17.05 -11.88 -32.00
C ASN A 727 16.95 -12.46 -30.59
N LEU A 728 15.79 -13.01 -30.20
CA LEU A 728 15.63 -13.73 -28.93
C LEU A 728 16.53 -14.97 -28.87
N ALA A 729 16.60 -15.77 -29.96
CA ALA A 729 17.48 -16.93 -30.01
C ALA A 729 18.97 -16.56 -29.88
N LEU A 730 19.41 -15.46 -30.49
CA LEU A 730 20.77 -14.93 -30.35
C LEU A 730 21.04 -14.42 -28.93
N PHE A 731 20.10 -13.70 -28.33
CA PHE A 731 20.20 -13.19 -26.96
C PHE A 731 20.40 -14.34 -25.96
N TYR A 732 19.53 -15.35 -25.93
CA TYR A 732 19.67 -16.47 -25.00
C TYR A 732 20.88 -17.37 -25.31
N LYS A 733 21.27 -17.55 -26.58
CA LYS A 733 22.52 -18.22 -26.95
C LYS A 733 23.78 -17.47 -26.48
N SER A 734 23.72 -16.14 -26.33
CA SER A 734 24.81 -15.36 -25.74
C SER A 734 24.89 -15.49 -24.22
N LYS A 735 23.75 -15.74 -23.56
CA LYS A 735 23.64 -15.87 -22.10
C LYS A 735 23.98 -17.27 -21.59
N ASN A 736 23.68 -18.31 -22.36
CA ASN A 736 24.11 -19.70 -22.06
C ASN A 736 25.61 -19.96 -22.34
N LYS A 737 26.43 -18.91 -22.46
CA LYS A 737 27.89 -18.94 -22.66
C LYS A 737 28.65 -18.09 -21.62
N GLN A 738 27.95 -17.58 -20.62
CA GLN A 738 28.50 -16.88 -19.45
C GLN A 738 28.17 -17.68 -18.19
#